data_AF-A0A317J9H0-F1
#
_entry.id   AF-A0A317J9H0-F1
#
_cell.length_a   1.000
_cell.length_b   1.000
_cell.length_c   1.000
_cell.angle_alpha   90.00
_cell.angle_beta   90.00
_cell.angle_gamma   90.00
#
_symmetry.space_group_name_H-M   'P 1'
#
loop_
_entity.id
_entity.type
_entity.pdbx_description
1 polymer ?
#
loop_
_entity_poly.entity_id
_entity_poly.type
_entity_poly.pdbx_seq_one_letter_code
_entity_poly.pdbx_strand_id
1 'polypeptide(L)'
;MRALSTPALYAVAFLNLAFGQNLDQIKRLEATGDINGARAALLRASEGSPNDAAALSRYAEFLDRYGDPATRQVYTRLLTLQRQKGDSAAAAVTARRLTALELENGDRESAVRSLEVYTTLGGKKAQIGGTPARENWPTAPIPGPLRSFARMAAMPADTTSEEILPALARNIVTSGYQASHSNEELEQTEFLKLIHRYLSQARELDKMAGEKKAIEVQSCEAPNVAELLRILGFRMRGGCGSDVVLETVNATRAFLTTDSGFPLNDLEQALRTNRPFRYDYRPTMVPVLFGPEYWVAGREKEKEPPDFLETFIGDPAICRLYLGFSKLDSETADALRKTAPFTRLRVYSHVLDFFGGMFEVRGGRAVVPGGQRSAAMWTELAGASPEQGGAFFDKLLAKDDGWLASLYDALARIRGPVRDYLVEPARMKRFYTAVRGRITSPGPARPVFRSNTDMMLLTTRLRLDSTGKPHIPGSLDVWKNLFINNPQAKYDGKLTRLATSWKEPDDVLEALFALSRKNAENEPLKIFMALSDLDRNRPKPLEAPTVDRLARSFRAYGSQYSVFSESRGLSDKSIGQFLDTAEAINKIRDAELRSNVAGVFDSLIGLWQIFVRQQTVPESQADGAFAALTSAFSQIRNNRELFDAGRGGVKTLLAAAPRGRSTATAEEPQEQVIDLLSGASSSDDAEARDLVTQEIMRILEAQRIVSLDTLFQLADHLESISKGEKLNNALVAKLTGRISEIQLPRAALSAVEKNSIAFGYWTEKHIEDQRRLNLRSVVEKAAGDAERLRDARGLLAPLMRDTLLAYNYAYYAPPGSQILYTNPVFVRSHDFIGNQGANHTWRQTEVLGSGWPSSAGGRLVGSLATLPYALAEAEQNFLIPAQTQALIWSDLVPQMILSAKIPRWWNVTPSQVHWVGLHLRYGRELLAEGAFDPELRAEILDQLSILAAPVRTREVGRLLEQGSAKEAIDRVTPSELFLLARELAGKRRDDGSCLAAEIVQLAQSSPREINYDSISRAFGSPKPTLANSYEPELMNLRTFPTLMGYSSRIMAESWESNTLYWAALADELAVRPGELNVRIPEWTQKLVEHIFASHLEDWPAVLKSLRLVGDDIRAKTRAASATEQKAALQEFPLR
;
A
#
# COMPACT_ATOMS: atom_id res chain seq x y z
N MET A 1 -60.67 -57.97 -15.91
CA MET A 1 -60.94 -56.53 -15.69
C MET A 1 -59.92 -55.98 -14.70
N ARG A 2 -59.29 -54.86 -15.07
CA ARG A 2 -58.41 -53.95 -14.30
C ARG A 2 -57.04 -54.47 -13.84
N ALA A 3 -56.03 -54.22 -14.68
CA ALA A 3 -54.66 -53.93 -14.25
C ALA A 3 -54.48 -52.40 -14.28
N LEU A 4 -54.09 -51.80 -13.15
CA LEU A 4 -53.79 -50.37 -13.01
C LEU A 4 -52.27 -50.16 -13.09
N SER A 5 -51.89 -49.19 -13.88
CA SER A 5 -50.55 -48.79 -14.26
C SER A 5 -49.86 -47.92 -13.20
N THR A 6 -48.56 -48.16 -13.01
CA THR A 6 -47.61 -47.38 -12.21
C THR A 6 -46.70 -46.53 -13.12
N PRO A 7 -47.05 -45.26 -13.44
CA PRO A 7 -46.10 -44.33 -14.06
C PRO A 7 -45.64 -43.19 -13.12
N ALA A 8 -46.28 -42.97 -11.96
CA ALA A 8 -46.01 -41.81 -11.11
C ALA A 8 -44.70 -41.92 -10.28
N LEU A 9 -44.28 -43.13 -9.90
CA LEU A 9 -43.06 -43.34 -9.09
C LEU A 9 -41.76 -43.28 -9.92
N TYR A 10 -41.81 -43.62 -11.20
CA TYR A 10 -40.65 -43.49 -12.09
C TYR A 10 -40.39 -42.03 -12.52
N ALA A 11 -41.43 -41.21 -12.66
CA ALA A 11 -41.28 -39.79 -13.01
C ALA A 11 -40.61 -38.99 -11.87
N VAL A 12 -40.96 -39.25 -10.61
CA VAL A 12 -40.35 -38.58 -9.44
C VAL A 12 -38.92 -39.07 -9.20
N ALA A 13 -38.61 -40.34 -9.48
CA ALA A 13 -37.25 -40.87 -9.41
C ALA A 13 -36.35 -40.32 -10.55
N PHE A 14 -36.87 -40.22 -11.78
CA PHE A 14 -36.14 -39.61 -12.91
C PHE A 14 -35.93 -38.10 -12.75
N LEU A 15 -36.90 -37.37 -12.19
CA LEU A 15 -36.75 -35.94 -11.88
C LEU A 15 -35.67 -35.71 -10.82
N ASN A 16 -35.61 -36.52 -9.76
CA ASN A 16 -34.56 -36.41 -8.75
C ASN A 16 -33.17 -36.85 -9.25
N LEU A 17 -33.09 -37.87 -10.12
CA LEU A 17 -31.83 -38.29 -10.75
C LEU A 17 -31.30 -37.26 -11.78
N ALA A 18 -32.19 -36.65 -12.57
CA ALA A 18 -31.82 -35.60 -13.53
C ALA A 18 -31.41 -34.28 -12.85
N PHE A 19 -32.07 -33.91 -11.74
CA PHE A 19 -31.69 -32.73 -10.95
C PHE A 19 -30.37 -32.92 -10.19
N GLY A 20 -30.07 -34.13 -9.69
CA GLY A 20 -28.77 -34.44 -9.07
C GLY A 20 -27.60 -34.33 -10.05
N GLN A 21 -27.76 -34.85 -11.28
CA GLN A 21 -26.75 -34.73 -12.33
C GLN A 21 -26.48 -33.28 -12.77
N ASN A 22 -27.50 -32.42 -12.74
CA ASN A 22 -27.38 -31.01 -13.13
C ASN A 22 -26.62 -30.17 -12.08
N LEU A 23 -26.76 -30.51 -10.78
CA LEU A 23 -26.03 -29.81 -9.70
C LEU A 23 -24.54 -30.15 -9.66
N ASP A 24 -24.18 -31.41 -9.92
CA ASP A 24 -22.77 -31.80 -10.04
C ASP A 24 -22.10 -31.12 -11.26
N GLN A 25 -22.85 -30.92 -12.34
CA GLN A 25 -22.40 -30.14 -13.48
C GLN A 25 -22.16 -28.67 -13.10
N ILE A 26 -23.11 -28.03 -12.40
CA ILE A 26 -22.95 -26.64 -11.93
C ILE A 26 -21.73 -26.49 -11.01
N LYS A 27 -21.54 -27.40 -10.05
CA LYS A 27 -20.37 -27.40 -9.17
C LYS A 27 -19.05 -27.59 -9.92
N ARG A 28 -19.05 -28.41 -10.98
CA ARG A 28 -17.88 -28.55 -11.86
C ARG A 28 -17.59 -27.25 -12.60
N LEU A 29 -18.61 -26.57 -13.13
CA LEU A 29 -18.45 -25.27 -13.79
C LEU A 29 -17.86 -24.23 -12.83
N GLU A 30 -18.36 -24.14 -11.60
CA GLU A 30 -17.77 -23.27 -10.56
C GLU A 30 -16.32 -23.63 -10.24
N ALA A 31 -16.03 -24.93 -10.05
CA ALA A 31 -14.69 -25.41 -9.74
C ALA A 31 -13.68 -25.14 -10.87
N THR A 32 -14.14 -25.15 -12.13
CA THR A 32 -13.32 -24.81 -13.30
C THR A 32 -13.29 -23.31 -13.61
N GLY A 33 -14.01 -22.47 -12.84
CA GLY A 33 -14.08 -21.03 -13.05
C GLY A 33 -15.04 -20.56 -14.15
N ASP A 34 -15.88 -21.43 -14.71
CA ASP A 34 -16.95 -21.05 -15.66
C ASP A 34 -18.19 -20.53 -14.91
N ILE A 35 -18.02 -19.37 -14.29
CA ILE A 35 -19.06 -18.73 -13.47
C ILE A 35 -20.26 -18.32 -14.33
N ASN A 36 -20.02 -17.84 -15.55
CA ASN A 36 -21.09 -17.45 -16.47
C ASN A 36 -21.92 -18.65 -16.95
N GLY A 37 -21.27 -19.78 -17.22
CA GLY A 37 -21.94 -21.04 -17.52
C GLY A 37 -22.78 -21.56 -16.35
N ALA A 38 -22.22 -21.54 -15.13
CA ALA A 38 -22.94 -21.91 -13.91
C ALA A 38 -24.17 -21.01 -13.68
N ARG A 39 -24.02 -19.69 -13.85
CA ARG A 39 -25.10 -18.70 -13.76
C ARG A 39 -26.20 -18.99 -14.77
N ALA A 40 -25.85 -19.22 -16.04
CA ALA A 40 -26.82 -19.50 -17.10
C ALA A 40 -27.56 -20.83 -16.89
N ALA A 41 -26.89 -21.85 -16.34
CA ALA A 41 -27.52 -23.12 -15.98
C ALA A 41 -28.54 -22.94 -14.83
N LEU A 42 -28.17 -22.23 -13.76
CA LEU A 42 -29.05 -21.95 -12.63
C LEU A 42 -30.23 -21.04 -12.99
N LEU A 43 -30.00 -20.01 -13.81
CA LEU A 43 -31.06 -19.16 -14.32
C LEU A 43 -32.09 -19.98 -15.10
N ARG A 44 -31.64 -20.78 -16.09
CA ARG A 44 -32.53 -21.65 -16.87
C ARG A 44 -33.30 -22.64 -16.00
N ALA A 45 -32.65 -23.21 -14.98
CA ALA A 45 -33.31 -24.10 -14.03
C ALA A 45 -34.40 -23.37 -13.23
N SER A 46 -34.14 -22.13 -12.79
CA SER A 46 -35.13 -21.32 -12.07
C SER A 46 -36.29 -20.84 -12.95
N GLU A 47 -36.04 -20.49 -14.21
CA GLU A 47 -37.06 -20.05 -15.17
C GLU A 47 -37.91 -21.21 -15.69
N GLY A 48 -37.31 -22.39 -15.88
CA GLY A 48 -38.03 -23.62 -16.25
C GLY A 48 -38.93 -24.18 -15.14
N SER A 49 -38.79 -23.69 -13.91
CA SER A 49 -39.58 -24.10 -12.74
C SER A 49 -39.85 -22.92 -11.80
N PRO A 50 -40.60 -21.89 -12.23
CA PRO A 50 -40.72 -20.61 -11.52
C PRO A 50 -41.44 -20.70 -10.16
N ASN A 51 -42.19 -21.79 -9.94
CA ASN A 51 -42.85 -22.08 -8.68
C ASN A 51 -42.03 -23.02 -7.77
N ASP A 52 -40.80 -23.40 -8.14
CA ASP A 52 -39.90 -24.18 -7.27
C ASP A 52 -39.04 -23.24 -6.41
N ALA A 53 -39.31 -23.24 -5.10
CA ALA A 53 -38.60 -22.39 -4.15
C ALA A 53 -37.15 -22.84 -3.95
N ALA A 54 -36.85 -24.14 -4.12
CA ALA A 54 -35.49 -24.65 -3.98
C ALA A 54 -34.61 -24.24 -5.18
N ALA A 55 -35.14 -24.30 -6.39
CA ALA A 55 -34.44 -23.82 -7.59
C ALA A 55 -34.16 -22.31 -7.50
N LEU A 56 -35.14 -21.52 -7.04
CA LEU A 56 -34.98 -20.08 -6.87
C LEU A 56 -34.02 -19.71 -5.72
N SER A 57 -34.00 -20.48 -4.61
CA SER A 57 -33.03 -20.32 -3.51
C SER A 57 -31.61 -20.53 -3.99
N ARG A 58 -31.35 -21.64 -4.70
CA ARG A 58 -30.01 -21.93 -5.25
C ARG A 58 -29.52 -20.84 -6.20
N TYR A 59 -30.43 -20.30 -7.02
CA TYR A 59 -30.08 -19.19 -7.90
C TYR A 59 -29.80 -17.90 -7.12
N ALA A 60 -30.61 -17.56 -6.11
CA ALA A 60 -30.39 -16.41 -5.24
C ALA A 60 -29.04 -16.50 -4.50
N GLU A 61 -28.77 -17.65 -3.87
CA GLU A 61 -27.51 -17.92 -3.15
C GLU A 61 -26.31 -17.92 -4.09
N PHE A 62 -26.44 -18.41 -5.32
CA PHE A 62 -25.39 -18.28 -6.34
C PHE A 62 -25.08 -16.81 -6.63
N LEU A 63 -26.10 -16.00 -6.93
CA LEU A 63 -25.90 -14.58 -7.21
C LEU A 63 -25.26 -13.86 -6.02
N ASP A 64 -25.66 -14.22 -4.80
CA ASP A 64 -25.11 -13.69 -3.56
C ASP A 64 -23.63 -14.06 -3.38
N ARG A 65 -23.29 -15.35 -3.57
CA ARG A 65 -21.91 -15.87 -3.50
C ARG A 65 -20.97 -15.18 -4.47
N TYR A 66 -21.45 -14.63 -5.58
CA TYR A 66 -20.63 -13.88 -6.55
C TYR A 66 -20.85 -12.35 -6.52
N GLY A 67 -21.74 -11.83 -5.66
CA GLY A 67 -22.01 -10.40 -5.55
C GLY A 67 -22.74 -9.78 -6.75
N ASP A 68 -23.57 -10.57 -7.45
CA ASP A 68 -24.31 -10.10 -8.63
C ASP A 68 -25.41 -9.08 -8.22
N PRO A 69 -25.56 -7.94 -8.92
CA PRO A 69 -26.58 -6.93 -8.63
C PRO A 69 -28.03 -7.44 -8.63
N ALA A 70 -28.34 -8.53 -9.35
CA ALA A 70 -29.67 -9.12 -9.41
C ALA A 70 -30.07 -9.84 -8.10
N THR A 71 -29.13 -10.10 -7.20
CA THR A 71 -29.33 -10.83 -5.93
C THR A 71 -30.56 -10.36 -5.16
N ARG A 72 -30.70 -9.04 -4.95
CA ARG A 72 -31.82 -8.45 -4.21
C ARG A 72 -33.16 -8.78 -4.85
N GLN A 73 -33.26 -8.62 -6.18
CA GLN A 73 -34.49 -8.88 -6.91
C GLN A 73 -34.91 -10.35 -6.81
N VAL A 74 -33.94 -11.28 -6.88
CA VAL A 74 -34.22 -12.72 -6.80
C VAL A 74 -34.64 -13.11 -5.38
N TYR A 75 -33.99 -12.61 -4.33
CA TYR A 75 -34.44 -12.83 -2.95
C TYR A 75 -35.82 -12.24 -2.66
N THR A 76 -36.18 -11.08 -3.21
CA THR A 76 -37.55 -10.54 -3.08
C THR A 76 -38.60 -11.48 -3.70
N ARG A 77 -38.30 -12.07 -4.87
CA ARG A 77 -39.16 -13.08 -5.51
C ARG A 77 -39.26 -14.34 -4.66
N LEU A 78 -38.13 -14.82 -4.14
CA LEU A 78 -38.06 -16.00 -3.27
C LEU A 78 -38.89 -15.82 -2.00
N LEU A 79 -38.75 -14.69 -1.32
CA LEU A 79 -39.52 -14.35 -0.11
C LEU A 79 -41.03 -14.39 -0.39
N THR A 80 -41.44 -13.82 -1.53
CA THR A 80 -42.85 -13.80 -1.94
C THR A 80 -43.38 -15.22 -2.14
N LEU A 81 -42.63 -16.08 -2.84
CA LEU A 81 -43.01 -17.46 -3.11
C LEU A 81 -43.06 -18.32 -1.82
N GLN A 82 -42.08 -18.19 -0.94
CA GLN A 82 -42.05 -18.93 0.33
C GLN A 82 -43.23 -18.55 1.23
N ARG A 83 -43.57 -17.26 1.32
CA ARG A 83 -44.75 -16.78 2.04
C ARG A 83 -46.06 -17.33 1.46
N GLN A 84 -46.19 -17.36 0.13
CA GLN A 84 -47.35 -17.95 -0.53
C GLN A 84 -47.50 -19.45 -0.25
N LYS A 85 -46.38 -20.17 -0.09
CA LYS A 85 -46.36 -21.59 0.24
C LYS A 85 -46.50 -21.89 1.75
N GLY A 86 -46.49 -20.87 2.60
CA GLY A 86 -46.60 -21.01 4.06
C GLY A 86 -45.30 -21.48 4.76
N ASP A 87 -44.16 -21.48 4.08
CA ASP A 87 -42.87 -21.84 4.68
C ASP A 87 -42.28 -20.66 5.46
N SER A 88 -42.78 -20.49 6.69
CA SER A 88 -42.44 -19.33 7.52
C SER A 88 -40.97 -19.32 7.96
N ALA A 89 -40.35 -20.49 8.13
CA ALA A 89 -38.96 -20.60 8.55
C ALA A 89 -38.00 -20.18 7.42
N ALA A 90 -38.20 -20.69 6.20
CA ALA A 90 -37.39 -20.29 5.05
C ALA A 90 -37.62 -18.81 4.69
N ALA A 91 -38.87 -18.34 4.76
CA ALA A 91 -39.20 -16.94 4.55
C ALA A 91 -38.53 -16.00 5.57
N ALA A 92 -38.38 -16.42 6.83
CA ALA A 92 -37.67 -15.62 7.83
C ALA A 92 -36.17 -15.49 7.48
N VAL A 93 -35.49 -16.57 7.09
CA VAL A 93 -34.08 -16.55 6.67
C VAL A 93 -33.90 -15.62 5.47
N THR A 94 -34.76 -15.74 4.46
CA THR A 94 -34.71 -14.86 3.28
C THR A 94 -35.00 -13.39 3.62
N ALA A 95 -35.97 -13.11 4.50
CA ALA A 95 -36.26 -11.75 4.94
C ALA A 95 -35.07 -11.11 5.67
N ARG A 96 -34.38 -11.86 6.54
CA ARG A 96 -33.17 -11.39 7.24
C ARG A 96 -32.05 -11.05 6.25
N ARG A 97 -31.76 -11.92 5.29
CA ARG A 97 -30.73 -11.67 4.27
C ARG A 97 -31.09 -10.45 3.40
N LEU A 98 -32.37 -10.30 3.04
CA LEU A 98 -32.85 -9.15 2.28
C LEU A 98 -32.66 -7.83 3.05
N THR A 99 -32.94 -7.80 4.36
CA THR A 99 -32.64 -6.65 5.23
C THR A 99 -31.16 -6.28 5.18
N ALA A 100 -30.25 -7.26 5.31
CA ALA A 100 -28.81 -7.01 5.24
C ALA A 100 -28.40 -6.42 3.88
N LEU A 101 -28.85 -7.04 2.77
CA LEU A 101 -28.58 -6.55 1.41
C LEU A 101 -29.10 -5.13 1.16
N GLU A 102 -30.26 -4.78 1.70
CA GLU A 102 -30.85 -3.43 1.58
C GLU A 102 -30.01 -2.41 2.35
N LEU A 103 -29.53 -2.76 3.55
CA LEU A 103 -28.63 -1.92 4.35
C LEU A 103 -27.23 -1.75 3.72
N GLU A 104 -26.65 -2.81 3.15
CA GLU A 104 -25.40 -2.74 2.38
C GLU A 104 -25.48 -1.70 1.25
N ASN A 105 -26.67 -1.57 0.64
CA ASN A 105 -26.92 -0.63 -0.44
C ASN A 105 -27.36 0.77 0.03
N GLY A 106 -27.56 0.96 1.33
CA GLY A 106 -28.06 2.21 1.92
C GLY A 106 -29.57 2.42 1.76
N ASP A 107 -30.33 1.39 1.36
CA ASP A 107 -31.80 1.43 1.23
C ASP A 107 -32.46 1.08 2.57
N ARG A 108 -32.39 2.03 3.49
CA ARG A 108 -32.90 1.88 4.85
C ARG A 108 -34.42 1.65 4.90
N GLU A 109 -35.17 2.29 4.03
CA GLU A 109 -36.64 2.17 4.03
C GLU A 109 -37.08 0.74 3.68
N SER A 110 -36.46 0.14 2.67
CA SER A 110 -36.72 -1.25 2.33
C SER A 110 -36.26 -2.18 3.45
N ALA A 111 -35.08 -1.93 4.03
CA ALA A 111 -34.54 -2.72 5.14
C ALA A 111 -35.49 -2.79 6.34
N VAL A 112 -36.12 -1.67 6.71
CA VAL A 112 -37.11 -1.63 7.81
C VAL A 112 -38.32 -2.52 7.50
N ARG A 113 -38.83 -2.48 6.26
CA ARG A 113 -39.96 -3.34 5.83
C ARG A 113 -39.58 -4.82 5.86
N SER A 114 -38.42 -5.18 5.32
CA SER A 114 -37.93 -6.56 5.31
C SER A 114 -37.68 -7.07 6.74
N LEU A 115 -37.20 -6.21 7.64
CA LEU A 115 -36.97 -6.56 9.05
C LEU A 115 -38.29 -6.78 9.79
N GLU A 116 -39.31 -5.97 9.52
CA GLU A 116 -40.65 -6.19 10.06
C GLU A 116 -41.17 -7.57 9.64
N VAL A 117 -41.05 -7.92 8.34
CA VAL A 117 -41.40 -9.27 7.87
C VAL A 117 -40.63 -10.35 8.61
N TYR A 118 -39.31 -10.23 8.76
CA TYR A 118 -38.48 -11.17 9.53
C TYR A 118 -39.00 -11.37 10.96
N THR A 119 -39.29 -10.27 11.67
CA THR A 119 -39.78 -10.35 13.06
C THR A 119 -41.19 -10.96 13.15
N THR A 120 -42.09 -10.67 12.20
CA THR A 120 -43.43 -11.28 12.18
C THR A 120 -43.42 -12.78 11.91
N LEU A 121 -42.40 -13.29 11.21
CA LEU A 121 -42.20 -14.71 10.91
C LEU A 121 -41.50 -15.49 12.04
N GLY A 122 -41.34 -14.89 13.22
CA GLY A 122 -40.72 -15.54 14.38
C GLY A 122 -39.20 -15.32 14.48
N GLY A 123 -38.63 -14.42 13.68
CA GLY A 123 -37.25 -13.97 13.82
C GLY A 123 -36.95 -13.31 15.18
N LYS A 124 -35.66 -13.22 15.53
CA LYS A 124 -35.22 -12.52 16.75
C LYS A 124 -35.72 -11.08 16.71
N LYS A 125 -36.27 -10.58 17.83
CA LYS A 125 -36.66 -9.17 17.94
C LYS A 125 -35.44 -8.29 17.66
N ALA A 126 -35.54 -7.49 16.60
CA ALA A 126 -34.47 -6.66 16.09
C ALA A 126 -35.06 -5.31 15.66
N GLN A 127 -34.26 -4.25 15.75
CA GLN A 127 -34.66 -2.91 15.36
C GLN A 127 -33.47 -2.22 14.69
N ILE A 128 -33.75 -1.52 13.59
CA ILE A 128 -32.79 -0.57 13.00
C ILE A 128 -32.96 0.75 13.76
N GLY A 129 -31.88 1.28 14.34
CA GLY A 129 -31.93 2.52 15.12
C GLY A 129 -32.40 3.72 14.28
N GLY A 130 -32.87 4.79 14.93
CA GLY A 130 -33.49 5.97 14.31
C GLY A 130 -32.59 6.78 13.35
N THR A 131 -33.17 7.75 12.65
CA THR A 131 -32.47 8.71 11.76
C THR A 131 -31.47 9.52 12.60
N PRO A 132 -30.25 9.81 12.10
CA PRO A 132 -29.12 10.16 12.95
C PRO A 132 -29.34 11.45 13.74
N ALA A 133 -29.05 11.41 15.05
CA ALA A 133 -28.52 12.59 15.71
C ALA A 133 -27.03 12.63 15.39
N ARG A 134 -26.58 13.62 14.59
CA ARG A 134 -25.14 13.90 14.48
C ARG A 134 -24.64 14.33 15.86
N GLU A 135 -23.35 14.14 16.13
CA GLU A 135 -22.73 14.90 17.22
C GLU A 135 -22.91 16.39 16.89
N ASN A 136 -23.85 17.02 17.59
CA ASN A 136 -24.22 18.40 17.36
C ASN A 136 -23.19 19.30 18.04
N TRP A 137 -21.98 19.33 17.47
CA TRP A 137 -20.98 20.31 17.82
C TRP A 137 -21.46 21.70 17.40
N PRO A 138 -21.29 22.75 18.25
CA PRO A 138 -21.54 24.12 17.83
C PRO A 138 -20.72 24.44 16.57
N THR A 139 -21.25 25.30 15.71
CA THR A 139 -20.65 25.58 14.40
C THR A 139 -20.03 26.96 14.34
N ALA A 140 -19.01 27.13 13.49
CA ALA A 140 -18.44 28.42 13.13
C ALA A 140 -18.63 28.68 11.63
N PRO A 141 -18.87 29.94 11.22
CA PRO A 141 -18.95 30.28 9.80
C PRO A 141 -17.56 30.39 9.17
N ILE A 142 -17.36 29.78 8.01
CA ILE A 142 -16.27 30.09 7.09
C ILE A 142 -16.81 31.05 6.01
N PRO A 143 -16.24 32.25 5.83
CA PRO A 143 -16.74 33.22 4.85
C PRO A 143 -16.73 32.68 3.42
N GLY A 144 -17.86 32.86 2.72
CA GLY A 144 -18.02 32.43 1.32
C GLY A 144 -18.22 30.92 1.12
N PRO A 145 -18.27 30.47 -0.14
CA PRO A 145 -18.50 29.08 -0.48
C PRO A 145 -17.29 28.20 -0.13
N LEU A 146 -17.55 27.03 0.43
CA LEU A 146 -16.52 26.10 0.91
C LEU A 146 -15.43 25.81 -0.12
N ARG A 147 -15.81 25.62 -1.39
CA ARG A 147 -14.87 25.30 -2.47
C ARG A 147 -13.73 26.31 -2.57
N SER A 148 -14.02 27.59 -2.38
CA SER A 148 -13.01 28.66 -2.45
C SER A 148 -12.04 28.59 -1.28
N PHE A 149 -12.55 28.40 -0.05
CA PHE A 149 -11.71 28.23 1.12
C PHE A 149 -10.87 26.94 1.06
N ALA A 150 -11.49 25.81 0.71
CA ALA A 150 -10.84 24.51 0.59
C ALA A 150 -9.65 24.57 -0.39
N ARG A 151 -9.83 25.21 -1.54
CA ARG A 151 -8.77 25.39 -2.54
C ARG A 151 -7.59 26.21 -1.99
N MET A 152 -7.87 27.32 -1.31
CA MET A 152 -6.83 28.17 -0.69
C MET A 152 -6.14 27.50 0.50
N ALA A 153 -6.86 26.65 1.23
CA ALA A 153 -6.35 25.94 2.40
C ALA A 153 -5.73 24.56 2.07
N ALA A 154 -5.54 24.26 0.78
CA ALA A 154 -4.97 23.00 0.27
C ALA A 154 -5.75 21.74 0.74
N MET A 155 -7.08 21.78 0.64
CA MET A 155 -7.98 20.67 0.98
C MET A 155 -8.63 20.06 -0.27
N PRO A 156 -8.97 18.77 -0.25
CA PRO A 156 -9.74 18.13 -1.30
C PRO A 156 -11.11 18.81 -1.50
N ALA A 157 -11.54 18.96 -2.75
CA ALA A 157 -12.85 19.51 -3.11
C ALA A 157 -14.05 18.71 -2.57
N ASP A 158 -13.85 17.45 -2.21
CA ASP A 158 -14.84 16.53 -1.64
C ASP A 158 -14.72 16.37 -0.12
N THR A 159 -13.95 17.25 0.55
CA THR A 159 -13.85 17.31 2.01
C THR A 159 -15.22 17.61 2.61
N THR A 160 -15.68 16.77 3.54
CA THR A 160 -16.95 16.97 4.24
C THR A 160 -16.82 18.08 5.28
N SER A 161 -17.95 18.66 5.73
CA SER A 161 -17.91 19.75 6.72
C SER A 161 -17.22 19.36 8.02
N GLU A 162 -17.37 18.10 8.44
CA GLU A 162 -16.77 17.55 9.65
C GLU A 162 -15.23 17.44 9.54
N GLU A 163 -14.70 17.34 8.32
CA GLU A 163 -13.27 17.11 8.05
C GLU A 163 -12.48 18.42 7.85
N ILE A 164 -13.14 19.56 7.65
CA ILE A 164 -12.50 20.84 7.34
C ILE A 164 -11.53 21.30 8.43
N LEU A 165 -11.98 21.41 9.68
CA LEU A 165 -11.12 21.94 10.76
C LEU A 165 -9.96 21.01 11.11
N PRO A 166 -10.14 19.66 11.20
CA PRO A 166 -9.02 18.74 11.30
C PRO A 166 -8.02 18.88 10.13
N ALA A 167 -8.50 18.98 8.89
CA ALA A 167 -7.62 19.17 7.73
C ALA A 167 -6.87 20.51 7.77
N LEU A 168 -7.56 21.58 8.17
CA LEU A 168 -6.98 22.92 8.29
C LEU A 168 -5.88 22.95 9.36
N ALA A 169 -6.19 22.44 10.55
CA ALA A 169 -5.25 22.35 11.65
C ALA A 169 -3.99 21.60 11.25
N ARG A 170 -4.16 20.50 10.51
CA ARG A 170 -3.06 19.69 10.00
C ARG A 170 -2.19 20.50 9.04
N ASN A 171 -2.79 21.09 8.01
CA ASN A 171 -2.07 21.85 6.99
C ASN A 171 -1.31 23.04 7.59
N ILE A 172 -1.84 23.65 8.65
CA ILE A 172 -1.18 24.74 9.37
C ILE A 172 0.01 24.23 10.19
N VAL A 173 -0.15 23.10 10.88
CA VAL A 173 0.93 22.49 11.67
C VAL A 173 2.08 22.01 10.79
N THR A 174 1.78 21.49 9.60
CA THR A 174 2.79 20.93 8.68
C THR A 174 3.41 21.98 7.77
N SER A 175 2.59 22.92 7.26
CA SER A 175 2.97 23.80 6.15
C SER A 175 2.80 25.27 6.47
N GLY A 176 2.18 25.63 7.59
CA GLY A 176 1.91 27.02 7.97
C GLY A 176 3.09 27.73 8.62
N TYR A 177 4.00 26.98 9.23
CA TYR A 177 5.16 27.52 9.94
C TYR A 177 6.45 26.79 9.55
N GLN A 178 7.56 27.51 9.52
CA GLN A 178 8.90 26.97 9.35
C GLN A 178 9.83 27.47 10.46
N ALA A 179 10.88 26.71 10.78
CA ALA A 179 11.90 27.18 11.72
C ALA A 179 12.64 28.38 11.12
N SER A 180 12.84 29.44 11.91
CA SER A 180 13.67 30.58 11.55
C SER A 180 15.13 30.15 11.38
N HIS A 181 15.96 30.99 10.76
CA HIS A 181 17.38 30.68 10.53
C HIS A 181 18.18 30.40 11.82
N SER A 182 17.70 30.84 12.99
CA SER A 182 18.30 30.53 14.29
C SER A 182 17.77 29.25 14.93
N ASN A 183 16.73 28.61 14.38
CA ASN A 183 15.94 27.52 14.99
C ASN A 183 15.31 27.87 16.35
N GLU A 184 15.28 29.15 16.73
CA GLU A 184 14.75 29.61 18.03
C GLU A 184 13.28 30.06 17.93
N GLU A 185 12.81 30.44 16.74
CA GLU A 185 11.46 30.94 16.50
C GLU A 185 10.80 30.26 15.28
N LEU A 186 9.46 30.26 15.24
CA LEU A 186 8.68 29.80 14.09
C LEU A 186 8.22 31.01 13.27
N GLU A 187 8.54 31.00 11.97
CA GLU A 187 8.09 32.02 11.02
C GLU A 187 6.92 31.51 10.18
N GLN A 188 5.97 32.40 9.86
CA GLN A 188 4.86 32.07 8.97
C GLN A 188 5.37 31.84 7.54
N THR A 189 4.95 30.73 6.93
CA THR A 189 5.22 30.44 5.53
C THR A 189 4.34 31.30 4.61
N GLU A 190 4.67 31.35 3.32
CA GLU A 190 3.80 32.01 2.33
C GLU A 190 2.42 31.36 2.24
N PHE A 191 2.31 30.05 2.49
CA PHE A 191 1.02 29.35 2.56
C PHE A 191 0.09 29.96 3.62
N LEU A 192 0.56 30.13 4.86
CA LEU A 192 -0.27 30.70 5.92
C LEU A 192 -0.60 32.17 5.67
N LYS A 193 0.36 32.95 5.16
CA LYS A 193 0.12 34.35 4.77
C LYS A 193 -0.97 34.46 3.70
N LEU A 194 -1.00 33.54 2.73
CA LEU A 194 -2.04 33.49 1.69
C LEU A 194 -3.42 33.21 2.28
N ILE A 195 -3.54 32.29 3.24
CA ILE A 195 -4.80 32.01 3.93
C ILE A 195 -5.32 33.26 4.67
N HIS A 196 -4.47 33.94 5.45
CA HIS A 196 -4.87 35.19 6.12
C HIS A 196 -5.35 36.25 5.13
N ARG A 197 -4.62 36.44 4.02
CA ARG A 197 -5.02 37.41 2.98
C ARG A 197 -6.33 37.02 2.29
N TYR A 198 -6.53 35.73 2.02
CA TYR A 198 -7.79 35.21 1.49
C TYR A 198 -8.96 35.50 2.44
N LEU A 199 -8.82 35.16 3.73
CA LEU A 199 -9.88 35.39 4.72
C LEU A 199 -10.20 36.88 4.87
N SER A 200 -9.20 37.76 4.79
CA SER A 200 -9.42 39.21 4.74
C SER A 200 -10.28 39.62 3.54
N GLN A 201 -9.96 39.13 2.34
CA GLN A 201 -10.72 39.43 1.12
C GLN A 201 -12.13 38.82 1.18
N ALA A 202 -12.26 37.60 1.68
CA ALA A 202 -13.54 36.89 1.81
C ALA A 202 -14.49 37.57 2.79
N ARG A 203 -13.99 38.15 3.89
CA ARG A 203 -14.80 38.96 4.81
C ARG A 203 -15.30 40.27 4.16
N GLU A 204 -14.51 40.92 3.30
CA GLU A 204 -14.99 42.07 2.52
C GLU A 204 -16.11 41.66 1.55
N LEU A 205 -15.99 40.50 0.90
CA LEU A 205 -17.02 39.95 0.02
C LEU A 205 -18.29 39.53 0.81
N ASP A 206 -18.16 38.94 2.00
CA ASP A 206 -19.32 38.59 2.85
C ASP A 206 -20.08 39.85 3.31
N LYS A 207 -19.36 40.93 3.65
CA LYS A 207 -19.97 42.24 3.94
C LYS A 207 -20.75 42.77 2.74
N MET A 208 -20.17 42.69 1.54
CA MET A 208 -20.85 43.10 0.30
C MET A 208 -22.07 42.22 -0.03
N ALA A 209 -22.01 40.92 0.25
CA ALA A 209 -23.13 39.99 0.03
C ALA A 209 -24.34 40.27 0.94
N GLY A 210 -24.13 40.98 2.05
CA GLY A 210 -25.18 41.44 2.97
C GLY A 210 -26.02 40.31 3.56
N GLU A 211 -27.25 40.62 3.98
CA GLU A 211 -28.17 39.63 4.58
C GLU A 211 -28.62 38.55 3.58
N LYS A 212 -28.67 38.89 2.29
CA LYS A 212 -29.03 37.95 1.22
C LYS A 212 -27.98 36.86 0.99
N LYS A 213 -26.76 37.07 1.50
CA LYS A 213 -25.61 36.18 1.31
C LYS A 213 -25.35 35.87 -0.17
N ALA A 214 -25.57 36.86 -1.03
CA ALA A 214 -25.31 36.76 -2.46
C ALA A 214 -24.73 38.07 -2.97
N ILE A 215 -23.71 37.98 -3.83
CA ILE A 215 -23.15 39.13 -4.54
C ILE A 215 -24.00 39.34 -5.79
N GLU A 216 -24.67 40.49 -5.88
CA GLU A 216 -25.58 40.83 -6.97
C GLU A 216 -25.11 42.10 -7.69
N VAL A 217 -24.82 42.00 -8.98
CA VAL A 217 -24.59 43.15 -9.87
C VAL A 217 -25.73 43.18 -10.87
N GLN A 218 -26.60 44.21 -10.83
CA GLN A 218 -27.79 44.27 -11.69
C GLN A 218 -27.46 44.69 -13.13
N SER A 219 -26.48 45.57 -13.29
CA SER A 219 -26.02 46.12 -14.56
C SER A 219 -24.58 46.61 -14.41
N CYS A 220 -23.90 46.90 -15.51
CA CYS A 220 -22.51 47.37 -15.46
C CYS A 220 -22.35 48.71 -14.73
N GLU A 221 -23.35 49.60 -14.81
CA GLU A 221 -23.33 50.91 -14.16
C GLU A 221 -23.78 50.86 -12.68
N ALA A 222 -24.04 49.67 -12.14
CA ALA A 222 -24.50 49.54 -10.77
C ALA A 222 -23.43 50.07 -9.78
N PRO A 223 -23.85 50.79 -8.72
CA PRO A 223 -22.92 51.51 -7.83
C PRO A 223 -21.96 50.58 -7.07
N ASN A 224 -22.31 49.30 -6.90
CA ASN A 224 -21.49 48.31 -6.22
C ASN A 224 -20.43 47.62 -7.11
N VAL A 225 -20.43 47.86 -8.44
CA VAL A 225 -19.45 47.26 -9.37
C VAL A 225 -18.03 47.73 -9.07
N ALA A 226 -17.84 49.03 -8.88
CA ALA A 226 -16.53 49.61 -8.58
C ALA A 226 -15.95 49.07 -7.27
N GLU A 227 -16.82 48.90 -6.25
CA GLU A 227 -16.44 48.33 -4.97
C GLU A 227 -16.10 46.83 -5.10
N LEU A 228 -16.89 46.06 -5.85
CA LEU A 228 -16.65 44.63 -6.07
C LEU A 228 -15.29 44.44 -6.76
N LEU A 229 -15.05 45.15 -7.86
CA LEU A 229 -13.79 45.06 -8.59
C LEU A 229 -12.61 45.48 -7.72
N ARG A 230 -12.74 46.52 -6.89
CA ARG A 230 -11.71 46.92 -5.90
C ARG A 230 -11.39 45.78 -4.93
N ILE A 231 -12.41 45.10 -4.38
CA ILE A 231 -12.21 43.97 -3.47
C ILE A 231 -11.50 42.82 -4.19
N LEU A 232 -11.87 42.55 -5.45
CA LEU A 232 -11.29 41.50 -6.30
C LEU A 232 -9.89 41.84 -6.84
N GLY A 233 -9.45 43.10 -6.76
CA GLY A 233 -8.13 43.56 -7.23
C GLY A 233 -8.09 44.06 -8.68
N PHE A 234 -9.26 44.32 -9.27
CA PHE A 234 -9.43 44.78 -10.64
C PHE A 234 -10.05 46.19 -10.70
N ARG A 235 -9.98 46.81 -11.87
CA ARG A 235 -10.82 47.94 -12.27
C ARG A 235 -11.32 47.73 -13.69
N MET A 236 -12.37 48.45 -14.07
CA MET A 236 -12.77 48.49 -15.48
C MET A 236 -11.86 49.45 -16.26
N ARG A 237 -11.43 49.01 -17.43
CA ARG A 237 -10.82 49.83 -18.47
C ARG A 237 -11.75 49.82 -19.67
N GLY A 238 -12.18 51.00 -20.13
CA GLY A 238 -13.26 51.15 -21.11
C GLY A 238 -14.59 51.55 -20.45
N GLY A 239 -15.60 51.90 -21.27
CA GLY A 239 -16.95 52.18 -20.81
C GLY A 239 -17.77 50.91 -20.62
N CYS A 240 -18.91 51.00 -19.94
CA CYS A 240 -19.82 49.87 -19.77
C CYS A 240 -20.33 49.33 -21.12
N GLY A 241 -20.38 47.99 -21.28
CA GLY A 241 -20.74 47.32 -22.53
C GLY A 241 -19.58 46.56 -23.18
N SER A 242 -19.58 46.44 -24.51
CA SER A 242 -18.63 45.59 -25.27
C SER A 242 -17.15 45.93 -25.07
N ASP A 243 -16.86 47.15 -24.60
CA ASP A 243 -15.51 47.68 -24.43
C ASP A 243 -14.92 47.43 -23.03
N VAL A 244 -15.67 46.78 -22.12
CA VAL A 244 -15.20 46.47 -20.76
C VAL A 244 -14.06 45.45 -20.81
N VAL A 245 -12.91 45.85 -20.26
CA VAL A 245 -11.79 44.96 -19.94
C VAL A 245 -11.46 45.09 -18.44
N LEU A 246 -11.27 43.97 -17.75
CA LEU A 246 -10.82 43.98 -16.36
C LEU A 246 -9.30 44.12 -16.29
N GLU A 247 -8.83 45.26 -15.79
CA GLU A 247 -7.40 45.53 -15.60
C GLU A 247 -7.00 45.25 -14.14
N THR A 248 -5.92 44.49 -13.95
CA THR A 248 -5.38 44.21 -12.61
C THR A 248 -4.75 45.46 -12.02
N VAL A 249 -5.21 45.89 -10.84
CA VAL A 249 -4.68 47.05 -10.10
C VAL A 249 -4.12 46.70 -8.73
N ASN A 250 -4.48 45.52 -8.21
CA ASN A 250 -3.84 44.93 -7.04
C ASN A 250 -3.55 43.46 -7.34
N ALA A 251 -2.28 43.17 -7.68
CA ALA A 251 -1.85 41.83 -8.08
C ALA A 251 -2.11 40.77 -7.00
N THR A 252 -1.93 41.11 -5.72
CA THR A 252 -2.18 40.19 -4.61
C THR A 252 -3.66 39.82 -4.50
N ARG A 253 -4.58 40.78 -4.59
CA ARG A 253 -6.03 40.52 -4.57
C ARG A 253 -6.49 39.79 -5.83
N ALA A 254 -5.97 40.17 -7.00
CA ALA A 254 -6.30 39.52 -8.27
C ALA A 254 -5.84 38.06 -8.30
N PHE A 255 -4.66 37.77 -7.72
CA PHE A 255 -4.18 36.40 -7.52
C PHE A 255 -5.15 35.59 -6.67
N LEU A 256 -5.56 36.11 -5.50
CA LEU A 256 -6.52 35.43 -4.61
C LEU A 256 -7.89 35.22 -5.26
N THR A 257 -8.39 36.20 -6.02
CA THR A 257 -9.64 36.09 -6.77
C THR A 257 -9.60 34.91 -7.74
N THR A 258 -8.54 34.85 -8.56
CA THR A 258 -8.38 33.78 -9.56
C THR A 258 -8.15 32.42 -8.90
N ASP A 259 -7.29 32.36 -7.89
CA ASP A 259 -6.90 31.08 -7.28
C ASP A 259 -7.95 30.52 -6.32
N SER A 260 -8.74 31.37 -5.66
CA SER A 260 -9.91 30.90 -4.90
C SER A 260 -11.07 30.40 -5.78
N GLY A 261 -10.95 30.54 -7.11
CA GLY A 261 -11.97 30.11 -8.06
C GLY A 261 -13.22 31.00 -8.08
N PHE A 262 -13.08 32.28 -7.75
CA PHE A 262 -14.16 33.26 -7.97
C PHE A 262 -14.50 33.30 -9.48
N PRO A 263 -15.79 33.34 -9.87
CA PRO A 263 -16.20 33.27 -11.28
C PRO A 263 -15.97 34.61 -12.02
N LEU A 264 -14.70 34.99 -12.17
CA LEU A 264 -14.29 36.26 -12.77
C LEU A 264 -14.70 36.37 -14.24
N ASN A 265 -14.62 35.26 -14.99
CA ASN A 265 -15.03 35.23 -16.40
C ASN A 265 -16.53 35.50 -16.55
N ASP A 266 -17.36 34.93 -15.67
CA ASP A 266 -18.81 35.15 -15.69
C ASP A 266 -19.15 36.59 -15.31
N LEU A 267 -18.44 37.18 -14.35
CA LEU A 267 -18.56 38.58 -13.98
C LEU A 267 -18.18 39.50 -15.15
N GLU A 268 -17.03 39.26 -15.80
CA GLU A 268 -16.59 40.05 -16.95
C GLU A 268 -17.58 39.95 -18.11
N GLN A 269 -18.08 38.75 -18.41
CA GLN A 269 -19.10 38.55 -19.44
C GLN A 269 -20.41 39.26 -19.10
N ALA A 270 -20.84 39.24 -17.84
CA ALA A 270 -22.03 39.95 -17.39
C ALA A 270 -21.88 41.47 -17.54
N LEU A 271 -20.72 42.03 -17.17
CA LEU A 271 -20.41 43.45 -17.36
C LEU A 271 -20.35 43.83 -18.86
N ARG A 272 -19.74 42.99 -19.70
CA ARG A 272 -19.66 43.22 -21.16
C ARG A 272 -21.01 43.19 -21.85
N THR A 273 -21.88 42.28 -21.42
CA THR A 273 -23.22 42.09 -22.00
C THR A 273 -24.31 42.89 -21.29
N ASN A 274 -23.95 43.68 -20.28
CA ASN A 274 -24.84 44.41 -19.39
C ASN A 274 -25.99 43.55 -18.82
N ARG A 275 -25.67 42.31 -18.43
CA ARG A 275 -26.60 41.35 -17.82
C ARG A 275 -26.37 41.27 -16.31
N PRO A 276 -27.39 40.88 -15.53
CA PRO A 276 -27.20 40.65 -14.10
C PRO A 276 -26.19 39.53 -13.82
N PHE A 277 -25.29 39.76 -12.88
CA PHE A 277 -24.42 38.74 -12.29
C PHE A 277 -24.90 38.45 -10.88
N ARG A 278 -25.00 37.16 -10.54
CA ARG A 278 -25.35 36.70 -9.20
C ARG A 278 -24.43 35.56 -8.79
N TYR A 279 -23.84 35.68 -7.62
CA TYR A 279 -22.99 34.65 -7.05
C TYR A 279 -23.40 34.35 -5.61
N ASP A 280 -23.67 33.08 -5.31
CA ASP A 280 -23.98 32.63 -3.95
C ASP A 280 -22.71 32.73 -3.09
N TYR A 281 -22.80 33.48 -1.99
CA TYR A 281 -21.70 33.72 -1.07
C TYR A 281 -22.06 33.34 0.36
N ARG A 282 -23.00 32.40 0.53
CA ARG A 282 -23.37 31.87 1.85
C ARG A 282 -22.15 31.29 2.57
N PRO A 283 -21.91 31.69 3.83
CA PRO A 283 -20.86 31.10 4.62
C PRO A 283 -21.15 29.62 4.85
N THR A 284 -20.10 28.82 4.88
CA THR A 284 -20.22 27.40 5.21
C THR A 284 -20.12 27.23 6.71
N MET A 285 -21.14 26.63 7.33
CA MET A 285 -21.11 26.34 8.77
C MET A 285 -20.34 25.05 9.01
N VAL A 286 -19.25 25.13 9.79
CA VAL A 286 -18.40 23.98 10.10
C VAL A 286 -18.51 23.62 11.59
N PRO A 287 -18.67 22.34 11.95
CA PRO A 287 -18.71 21.92 13.34
C PRO A 287 -17.35 22.13 14.02
N VAL A 288 -17.38 22.63 15.26
CA VAL A 288 -16.19 22.90 16.08
C VAL A 288 -16.22 22.03 17.32
N LEU A 289 -15.22 21.16 17.50
CA LEU A 289 -15.11 20.31 18.69
C LEU A 289 -15.20 21.18 19.95
N PHE A 290 -16.12 20.87 20.87
CA PHE A 290 -16.39 21.64 22.10
C PHE A 290 -16.89 23.09 21.93
N GLY A 291 -17.14 23.54 20.70
CA GLY A 291 -17.59 24.90 20.38
C GLY A 291 -16.46 25.93 20.23
N PRO A 292 -16.66 27.01 19.44
CA PRO A 292 -15.65 28.04 19.21
C PRO A 292 -15.10 28.68 20.50
N GLU A 293 -15.96 28.82 21.51
CA GLU A 293 -15.65 29.49 22.78
C GLU A 293 -14.52 28.78 23.54
N TYR A 294 -14.46 27.45 23.46
CA TYR A 294 -13.42 26.66 24.11
C TYR A 294 -12.02 26.97 23.56
N TRP A 295 -11.90 27.26 22.27
CA TRP A 295 -10.62 27.45 21.59
C TRP A 295 -10.10 28.89 21.64
N VAL A 296 -10.96 29.85 21.97
CA VAL A 296 -10.59 31.25 22.21
C VAL A 296 -10.46 31.57 23.71
N ALA A 297 -10.65 30.58 24.58
CA ALA A 297 -10.57 30.72 26.03
C ALA A 297 -9.23 31.33 26.47
N GLY A 298 -9.29 32.37 27.32
CA GLY A 298 -8.12 33.13 27.77
C GLY A 298 -7.80 34.41 26.98
N ARG A 299 -8.51 34.69 25.88
CA ARG A 299 -8.46 35.97 25.14
C ARG A 299 -9.61 36.94 25.45
N GLU A 300 -10.38 36.65 26.50
CA GLU A 300 -11.55 37.43 26.95
C GLU A 300 -11.23 38.88 27.34
N LYS A 301 -9.95 39.23 27.54
CA LYS A 301 -9.48 40.57 27.91
C LYS A 301 -9.10 41.44 26.71
N GLU A 302 -9.19 40.92 25.48
CA GLU A 302 -8.92 41.68 24.26
C GLU A 302 -10.09 42.62 23.93
N LYS A 303 -9.81 43.78 23.29
CA LYS A 303 -10.80 44.85 23.06
C LYS A 303 -11.88 44.47 22.04
N GLU A 304 -11.62 43.49 21.19
CA GLU A 304 -12.55 42.96 20.19
C GLU A 304 -12.81 41.48 20.49
N PRO A 305 -14.04 40.96 20.27
CA PRO A 305 -14.32 39.55 20.44
C PRO A 305 -13.41 38.72 19.51
N PRO A 306 -12.67 37.72 20.02
CA PRO A 306 -11.70 36.99 19.23
C PRO A 306 -12.40 36.20 18.11
N ASP A 307 -12.00 36.44 16.86
CA ASP A 307 -12.41 35.61 15.72
C ASP A 307 -11.80 34.21 15.91
N PHE A 308 -12.66 33.20 15.99
CA PHE A 308 -12.24 31.81 16.19
C PHE A 308 -11.27 31.36 15.10
N LEU A 309 -11.57 31.64 13.83
CA LEU A 309 -10.77 31.16 12.72
C LEU A 309 -9.39 31.82 12.71
N GLU A 310 -9.29 33.13 12.95
CA GLU A 310 -7.99 33.82 13.09
C GLU A 310 -7.19 33.30 14.28
N THR A 311 -7.86 33.09 15.42
CA THR A 311 -7.20 32.55 16.63
C THR A 311 -6.69 31.13 16.39
N PHE A 312 -7.49 30.32 15.71
CA PHE A 312 -7.19 28.93 15.39
C PHE A 312 -5.97 28.83 14.47
N ILE A 313 -5.97 29.60 13.36
CA ILE A 313 -4.88 29.53 12.38
C ILE A 313 -3.60 30.27 12.81
N GLY A 314 -3.73 31.23 13.73
CA GLY A 314 -2.62 32.04 14.22
C GLY A 314 -1.72 31.37 15.27
N ASP A 315 -2.11 30.22 15.82
CA ASP A 315 -1.34 29.48 16.83
C ASP A 315 -1.23 27.98 16.50
N PRO A 316 -0.03 27.47 16.12
CA PRO A 316 0.15 26.07 15.78
C PRO A 316 -0.06 25.13 16.97
N ALA A 317 0.08 25.59 18.22
CA ALA A 317 -0.18 24.75 19.39
C ALA A 317 -1.69 24.50 19.59
N ILE A 318 -2.54 25.45 19.21
CA ILE A 318 -4.00 25.28 19.19
C ILE A 318 -4.39 24.28 18.11
N CYS A 319 -3.87 24.45 16.89
CA CYS A 319 -4.08 23.50 15.80
C CYS A 319 -3.66 22.08 16.19
N ARG A 320 -2.48 21.89 16.81
CA ARG A 320 -2.05 20.57 17.32
C ARG A 320 -2.99 19.99 18.36
N LEU A 321 -3.46 20.81 19.29
CA LEU A 321 -4.38 20.33 20.32
C LEU A 321 -5.70 19.88 19.68
N TYR A 322 -6.20 20.62 18.68
CA TYR A 322 -7.38 20.24 17.91
C TYR A 322 -7.18 18.90 17.19
N LEU A 323 -6.02 18.68 16.58
CA LEU A 323 -5.66 17.38 15.97
C LEU A 323 -5.59 16.25 16.99
N GLY A 324 -5.01 16.51 18.17
CA GLY A 324 -4.97 15.55 19.26
C GLY A 324 -6.37 15.11 19.69
N PHE A 325 -7.30 16.06 19.81
CA PHE A 325 -8.69 15.76 20.15
C PHE A 325 -9.49 15.10 19.02
N SER A 326 -9.26 15.48 17.76
CA SER A 326 -9.98 14.87 16.62
C SER A 326 -9.61 13.40 16.38
N LYS A 327 -8.50 12.94 16.96
CA LYS A 327 -8.06 11.53 16.95
C LYS A 327 -8.68 10.68 18.08
N LEU A 328 -9.43 11.29 19.00
CA LEU A 328 -10.10 10.61 20.12
C LEU A 328 -11.56 10.38 19.81
N ASP A 329 -12.14 9.30 20.35
CA ASP A 329 -13.60 9.19 20.43
C ASP A 329 -14.17 10.18 21.46
N SER A 330 -15.43 10.56 21.31
CA SER A 330 -16.02 11.65 22.10
C SER A 330 -16.01 11.40 23.60
N GLU A 331 -16.22 10.17 24.09
CA GLU A 331 -16.12 9.86 25.52
C GLU A 331 -14.72 10.15 26.08
N THR A 332 -13.69 9.70 25.37
CA THR A 332 -12.29 9.90 25.72
C THR A 332 -11.89 11.38 25.66
N ALA A 333 -12.31 12.07 24.60
CA ALA A 333 -12.06 13.49 24.40
C ALA A 333 -12.68 14.34 25.53
N ASP A 334 -13.93 14.06 25.89
CA ASP A 334 -14.65 14.78 26.93
C ASP A 334 -14.08 14.50 28.33
N ALA A 335 -13.67 13.26 28.61
CA ALA A 335 -13.03 12.88 29.86
C ALA A 335 -11.72 13.66 30.09
N LEU A 336 -10.88 13.79 29.06
CA LEU A 336 -9.65 14.58 29.11
C LEU A 336 -9.95 16.07 29.31
N ARG A 337 -10.86 16.63 28.50
CA ARG A 337 -11.25 18.05 28.56
C ARG A 337 -11.78 18.44 29.95
N LYS A 338 -12.61 17.58 30.56
CA LYS A 338 -13.19 17.84 31.90
C LYS A 338 -12.16 17.71 33.02
N THR A 339 -11.08 16.96 32.81
CA THR A 339 -10.08 16.68 33.85
C THR A 339 -8.95 17.71 33.88
N ALA A 340 -8.46 18.14 32.70
CA ALA A 340 -7.29 19.00 32.59
C ALA A 340 -7.66 20.38 32.01
N PRO A 341 -7.11 21.49 32.56
CA PRO A 341 -7.38 22.82 32.02
C PRO A 341 -6.76 22.99 30.62
N PHE A 342 -7.39 23.82 29.79
CA PHE A 342 -6.97 24.08 28.40
C PHE A 342 -5.48 24.41 28.29
N THR A 343 -4.96 25.28 29.17
CA THR A 343 -3.55 25.69 29.18
C THR A 343 -2.60 24.50 29.39
N ARG A 344 -2.98 23.53 30.22
CA ARG A 344 -2.19 22.31 30.48
C ARG A 344 -2.22 21.38 29.28
N LEU A 345 -3.39 21.17 28.67
CA LEU A 345 -3.52 20.35 27.46
C LEU A 345 -2.78 20.96 26.27
N ARG A 346 -2.79 22.29 26.13
CA ARG A 346 -2.04 23.03 25.10
C ARG A 346 -0.53 22.80 25.23
N VAL A 347 0.03 22.73 26.44
CA VAL A 347 1.46 22.43 26.66
C VAL A 347 1.84 21.05 26.12
N TYR A 348 0.99 20.04 26.33
CA TYR A 348 1.24 18.65 25.89
C TYR A 348 0.54 18.27 24.57
N SER A 349 0.10 19.26 23.79
CA SER A 349 -0.65 19.04 22.54
C SER A 349 0.10 18.19 21.54
N HIS A 350 1.42 18.37 21.44
CA HIS A 350 2.31 17.59 20.58
C HIS A 350 2.38 16.10 20.96
N VAL A 351 2.36 15.78 22.27
CA VAL A 351 2.32 14.38 22.75
C VAL A 351 0.96 13.76 22.44
N LEU A 352 -0.12 14.49 22.68
CA LEU A 352 -1.48 14.03 22.42
C LEU A 352 -1.71 13.78 20.92
N ASP A 353 -1.27 14.68 20.06
CA ASP A 353 -1.36 14.53 18.61
C ASP A 353 -0.67 13.25 18.09
N PHE A 354 0.51 12.91 18.63
CA PHE A 354 1.30 11.76 18.15
C PHE A 354 0.96 10.41 18.79
N PHE A 355 0.49 10.41 20.04
CA PHE A 355 0.31 9.18 20.82
C PHE A 355 -1.10 9.00 21.40
N GLY A 356 -1.94 10.04 21.33
CA GLY A 356 -3.29 10.03 21.88
C GLY A 356 -4.28 9.18 21.10
N GLY A 357 -4.06 8.91 19.81
CA GLY A 357 -5.00 8.17 18.97
C GLY A 357 -5.30 6.73 19.42
N MET A 358 -4.59 6.21 20.43
CA MET A 358 -4.82 4.90 21.06
C MET A 358 -5.42 5.00 22.47
N PHE A 359 -5.77 6.20 22.94
CA PHE A 359 -6.40 6.39 24.24
C PHE A 359 -7.88 6.00 24.17
N GLU A 360 -8.35 5.40 25.24
CA GLU A 360 -9.72 4.94 25.34
C GLU A 360 -10.18 5.05 26.80
N VAL A 361 -11.27 5.78 27.02
CA VAL A 361 -11.98 5.83 28.29
C VAL A 361 -13.34 5.16 28.12
N ARG A 362 -13.66 4.19 29.00
CA ARG A 362 -14.95 3.49 29.03
C ARG A 362 -15.51 3.49 30.43
N GLY A 363 -16.70 4.06 30.60
CA GLY A 363 -17.34 4.16 31.91
C GLY A 363 -16.47 4.92 32.93
N GLY A 364 -15.73 5.92 32.45
CA GLY A 364 -14.78 6.71 33.27
C GLY A 364 -13.43 6.06 33.52
N ARG A 365 -13.18 4.82 33.07
CA ARG A 365 -11.91 4.09 33.24
C ARG A 365 -11.08 4.09 31.97
N ALA A 366 -9.77 4.28 32.08
CA ALA A 366 -8.84 4.09 30.98
C ALA A 366 -8.69 2.60 30.65
N VAL A 367 -8.84 2.25 29.37
CA VAL A 367 -8.46 0.93 28.85
C VAL A 367 -6.95 0.91 28.71
N VAL A 368 -6.28 -0.04 29.37
CA VAL A 368 -4.80 -0.11 29.39
C VAL A 368 -4.29 -1.45 28.84
N PRO A 369 -3.12 -1.47 28.16
CA PRO A 369 -2.48 -2.71 27.74
C PRO A 369 -2.25 -3.67 28.93
N GLY A 370 -2.64 -4.94 28.78
CA GLY A 370 -2.59 -5.94 29.85
C GLY A 370 -3.80 -5.91 30.80
N GLY A 371 -4.73 -4.97 30.63
CA GLY A 371 -5.97 -4.89 31.39
C GLY A 371 -5.75 -4.88 32.91
N GLN A 372 -6.61 -5.57 33.64
CA GLN A 372 -6.57 -5.59 35.11
C GLN A 372 -5.25 -6.14 35.67
N ARG A 373 -4.61 -7.10 34.98
CA ARG A 373 -3.34 -7.70 35.40
C ARG A 373 -2.22 -6.66 35.49
N SER A 374 -2.24 -5.64 34.63
CA SER A 374 -1.19 -4.62 34.53
C SER A 374 -1.60 -3.27 35.10
N ALA A 375 -2.85 -3.09 35.54
CA ALA A 375 -3.40 -1.82 36.01
C ALA A 375 -2.61 -1.20 37.18
N ALA A 376 -2.16 -2.02 38.13
CA ALA A 376 -1.33 -1.55 39.24
C ALA A 376 0.03 -1.00 38.77
N MET A 377 0.66 -1.67 37.79
CA MET A 377 1.92 -1.20 37.22
C MET A 377 1.73 0.08 36.42
N TRP A 378 0.65 0.19 35.65
CA TRP A 378 0.30 1.46 34.98
C TRP A 378 0.08 2.60 35.98
N THR A 379 -0.54 2.31 37.12
CA THR A 379 -0.70 3.29 38.22
C THR A 379 0.65 3.75 38.76
N GLU A 380 1.58 2.83 39.00
CA GLU A 380 2.94 3.14 39.45
C GLU A 380 3.70 4.01 38.44
N LEU A 381 3.64 3.66 37.15
CA LEU A 381 4.37 4.37 36.10
C LEU A 381 3.79 5.77 35.82
N ALA A 382 2.47 5.88 35.61
CA ALA A 382 1.80 7.14 35.29
C ALA A 382 1.66 8.05 36.51
N GLY A 383 1.49 7.50 37.71
CA GLY A 383 1.17 8.24 38.93
C GLY A 383 -0.32 8.58 39.09
N ALA A 384 -1.20 7.89 38.37
CA ALA A 384 -2.65 7.97 38.49
C ALA A 384 -3.27 6.61 38.15
N SER A 385 -4.41 6.27 38.77
CA SER A 385 -5.07 4.97 38.55
C SER A 385 -5.82 4.96 37.21
N PRO A 386 -5.74 3.87 36.41
CA PRO A 386 -6.60 3.67 35.25
C PRO A 386 -8.10 3.74 35.56
N GLU A 387 -8.52 3.54 36.81
CA GLU A 387 -9.92 3.73 37.24
C GLU A 387 -10.40 5.19 37.10
N GLN A 388 -9.48 6.16 36.99
CA GLN A 388 -9.73 7.58 36.77
C GLN A 388 -9.21 7.98 35.39
N GLY A 389 -9.89 7.56 34.32
CA GLY A 389 -9.36 7.56 32.97
C GLY A 389 -8.84 8.91 32.47
N GLY A 390 -9.59 10.00 32.69
CA GLY A 390 -9.16 11.35 32.33
C GLY A 390 -7.88 11.80 33.07
N ALA A 391 -7.78 11.49 34.37
CA ALA A 391 -6.61 11.84 35.19
C ALA A 391 -5.39 10.97 34.84
N PHE A 392 -5.63 9.70 34.53
CA PHE A 392 -4.62 8.77 34.04
C PHE A 392 -3.96 9.28 32.77
N PHE A 393 -4.75 9.61 31.74
CA PHE A 393 -4.20 10.07 30.46
C PHE A 393 -3.55 11.46 30.56
N ASP A 394 -4.07 12.40 31.35
CA ASP A 394 -3.37 13.67 31.63
C ASP A 394 -1.97 13.46 32.21
N LYS A 395 -1.84 12.56 33.21
CA LYS A 395 -0.55 12.25 33.82
C LYS A 395 0.37 11.51 32.87
N LEU A 396 -0.16 10.57 32.09
CA LEU A 396 0.59 9.78 31.11
C LEU A 396 1.16 10.66 29.99
N LEU A 397 0.42 11.67 29.52
CA LEU A 397 0.92 12.65 28.54
C LEU A 397 2.10 13.46 29.08
N ALA A 398 2.01 13.92 30.33
CA ALA A 398 3.03 14.74 30.96
C ALA A 398 4.28 13.94 31.41
N LYS A 399 4.13 12.63 31.60
CA LYS A 399 5.15 11.79 32.24
C LYS A 399 6.39 11.67 31.37
N ASP A 400 7.52 12.06 31.96
CA ASP A 400 8.85 11.95 31.35
C ASP A 400 8.86 12.55 29.93
N ASP A 401 8.28 13.75 29.76
CA ASP A 401 8.19 14.47 28.47
C ASP A 401 7.48 13.68 27.35
N GLY A 402 6.57 12.76 27.70
CA GLY A 402 5.80 11.95 26.76
C GLY A 402 6.38 10.57 26.45
N TRP A 403 7.50 10.17 27.05
CA TRP A 403 8.08 8.83 26.86
C TRP A 403 7.14 7.70 27.33
N LEU A 404 6.33 7.93 28.38
CA LEU A 404 5.34 6.93 28.80
C LEU A 404 4.20 6.79 27.79
N ALA A 405 3.74 7.90 27.21
CA ALA A 405 2.72 7.88 26.15
C ALA A 405 3.18 7.10 24.92
N SER A 406 4.45 7.27 24.56
CA SER A 406 5.11 6.52 23.49
C SER A 406 5.11 5.01 23.73
N LEU A 407 5.40 4.57 24.96
CA LEU A 407 5.34 3.15 25.35
C LEU A 407 3.92 2.60 25.34
N TYR A 408 2.99 3.35 25.91
CA TYR A 408 1.57 3.00 25.91
C TYR A 408 1.07 2.77 24.48
N ASP A 409 1.35 3.69 23.55
CA ASP A 409 0.90 3.57 22.16
C ASP A 409 1.46 2.31 21.48
N ALA A 410 2.76 2.01 21.65
CA ALA A 410 3.35 0.80 21.06
C ALA A 410 2.71 -0.49 21.62
N LEU A 411 2.48 -0.55 22.93
CA LEU A 411 1.87 -1.72 23.58
C LEU A 411 0.36 -1.86 23.28
N ALA A 412 -0.34 -0.75 23.04
CA ALA A 412 -1.76 -0.75 22.71
C ALA A 412 -2.06 -1.27 21.30
N ARG A 413 -1.08 -1.20 20.38
CA ARG A 413 -1.22 -1.61 18.98
C ARG A 413 -0.97 -3.09 18.73
N ILE A 414 -0.19 -3.74 19.59
CA ILE A 414 0.18 -5.15 19.44
C ILE A 414 -0.81 -6.08 20.18
N ARG A 415 -0.78 -7.37 19.83
CA ARG A 415 -1.66 -8.41 20.38
C ARG A 415 -0.95 -9.74 20.53
N GLY A 416 -1.64 -10.69 21.17
CA GLY A 416 -1.18 -12.06 21.33
C GLY A 416 -0.01 -12.20 22.32
N PRO A 417 0.76 -13.31 22.22
CA PRO A 417 1.75 -13.68 23.24
C PRO A 417 2.81 -12.61 23.50
N VAL A 418 3.21 -11.86 22.47
CA VAL A 418 4.20 -10.78 22.59
C VAL A 418 3.67 -9.65 23.47
N ARG A 419 2.39 -9.28 23.32
CA ARG A 419 1.75 -8.28 24.19
C ARG A 419 1.73 -8.79 25.63
N ASP A 420 1.27 -10.02 25.86
CA ASP A 420 1.16 -10.61 27.20
C ASP A 420 2.51 -10.73 27.92
N TYR A 421 3.57 -10.92 27.14
CA TYR A 421 4.95 -10.91 27.58
C TYR A 421 5.41 -9.50 27.99
N LEU A 422 5.22 -8.50 27.13
CA LEU A 422 5.68 -7.14 27.36
C LEU A 422 4.87 -6.38 28.42
N VAL A 423 3.60 -6.73 28.62
CA VAL A 423 2.72 -6.14 29.65
C VAL A 423 2.81 -6.87 31.00
N GLU A 424 3.72 -7.83 31.15
CA GLU A 424 4.03 -8.39 32.46
C GLU A 424 4.61 -7.28 33.37
N PRO A 425 4.07 -7.07 34.59
CA PRO A 425 4.43 -5.92 35.43
C PRO A 425 5.94 -5.69 35.62
N ALA A 426 6.73 -6.73 35.92
CA ALA A 426 8.16 -6.58 36.13
C ALA A 426 8.88 -6.16 34.84
N ARG A 427 8.53 -6.76 33.70
CA ARG A 427 9.06 -6.40 32.38
C ARG A 427 8.63 -5.01 31.93
N MET A 428 7.38 -4.60 32.17
CA MET A 428 6.93 -3.25 31.88
C MET A 428 7.82 -2.22 32.57
N LYS A 429 8.06 -2.40 33.87
CA LYS A 429 8.93 -1.52 34.65
C LYS A 429 10.36 -1.52 34.12
N ARG A 430 10.89 -2.71 33.82
CA ARG A 430 12.23 -2.93 33.29
C ARG A 430 12.43 -2.21 31.95
N PHE A 431 11.62 -2.52 30.95
CA PHE A 431 11.74 -1.98 29.60
C PHE A 431 11.37 -0.49 29.56
N TYR A 432 10.40 -0.02 30.33
CA TYR A 432 10.14 1.41 30.44
C TYR A 432 11.32 2.18 31.03
N THR A 433 11.98 1.64 32.06
CA THR A 433 13.18 2.26 32.64
C THR A 433 14.30 2.38 31.59
N ALA A 434 14.42 1.39 30.71
CA ALA A 434 15.35 1.41 29.58
C ALA A 434 15.00 2.52 28.56
N VAL A 435 13.74 2.60 28.13
CA VAL A 435 13.23 3.65 27.21
C VAL A 435 13.40 5.04 27.81
N ARG A 436 12.98 5.23 29.06
CA ARG A 436 13.04 6.51 29.79
C ARG A 436 14.48 7.02 29.94
N GLY A 437 15.43 6.11 30.22
CA GLY A 437 16.82 6.42 30.59
C GLY A 437 16.95 7.58 31.60
N ARG A 438 18.03 8.38 31.50
CA ARG A 438 18.34 9.45 32.49
C ARG A 438 17.86 10.84 32.10
N ILE A 439 17.96 11.17 30.82
CA ILE A 439 17.57 12.48 30.27
C ILE A 439 16.27 12.25 29.52
N THR A 440 15.20 12.97 29.82
CA THR A 440 13.89 12.75 29.16
C THR A 440 13.59 13.78 28.07
N SER A 441 14.25 14.94 28.12
CA SER A 441 14.08 16.02 27.15
C SER A 441 15.22 16.05 26.11
N PRO A 442 14.93 16.31 24.82
CA PRO A 442 13.59 16.46 24.26
C PRO A 442 12.83 15.13 24.22
N GLY A 443 11.53 15.18 24.51
CA GLY A 443 10.60 14.05 24.46
C GLY A 443 10.42 13.43 23.08
N PRO A 444 9.65 12.33 22.96
CA PRO A 444 9.53 11.57 21.73
C PRO A 444 8.64 12.23 20.68
N ALA A 445 7.83 13.23 21.07
CA ALA A 445 6.98 14.03 20.20
C ALA A 445 7.63 15.37 19.83
N ARG A 446 8.70 15.32 19.06
CA ARG A 446 9.34 16.55 18.55
C ARG A 446 8.41 17.27 17.57
N PRO A 447 8.53 18.59 17.39
CA PRO A 447 7.55 19.38 16.64
C PRO A 447 7.16 18.80 15.27
N VAL A 448 8.05 18.17 14.50
CA VAL A 448 7.69 17.66 13.16
C VAL A 448 7.75 16.13 13.04
N PHE A 449 8.37 15.42 13.99
CA PHE A 449 8.68 14.00 13.82
C PHE A 449 8.41 13.16 15.06
N ARG A 450 7.72 12.04 14.83
CA ARG A 450 7.50 10.98 15.81
C ARG A 450 8.73 10.07 15.84
N SER A 451 9.46 10.09 16.95
CA SER A 451 10.73 9.36 17.10
C SER A 451 10.59 7.89 17.52
N ASN A 452 9.36 7.36 17.57
CA ASN A 452 9.05 6.06 18.16
C ASN A 452 9.06 4.87 17.18
N THR A 453 9.51 5.07 15.94
CA THR A 453 9.46 4.07 14.87
C THR A 453 10.10 2.75 15.31
N ASP A 454 11.31 2.81 15.86
CA ASP A 454 12.07 1.65 16.29
C ASP A 454 11.36 0.82 17.37
N MET A 455 10.72 1.47 18.35
CA MET A 455 10.03 0.75 19.41
C MET A 455 8.75 0.09 18.88
N MET A 456 8.05 0.74 17.95
CA MET A 456 6.91 0.11 17.29
C MET A 456 7.34 -1.10 16.46
N LEU A 457 8.43 -0.98 15.71
CA LEU A 457 9.00 -2.08 14.95
C LEU A 457 9.39 -3.24 15.86
N LEU A 458 10.14 -2.96 16.94
CA LEU A 458 10.57 -3.96 17.92
C LEU A 458 9.36 -4.68 18.52
N THR A 459 8.39 -3.94 19.05
CA THR A 459 7.20 -4.52 19.71
C THR A 459 6.31 -5.31 18.73
N THR A 460 6.24 -4.89 17.47
CA THR A 460 5.42 -5.55 16.43
C THR A 460 6.08 -6.81 15.88
N ARG A 461 7.42 -6.81 15.75
CA ARG A 461 8.17 -7.90 15.12
C ARG A 461 8.83 -8.86 16.09
N LEU A 462 8.89 -8.53 17.38
CA LEU A 462 9.39 -9.43 18.41
C LEU A 462 8.69 -10.80 18.31
N ARG A 463 9.48 -11.86 18.31
CA ARG A 463 9.00 -13.24 18.24
C ARG A 463 9.21 -13.91 19.59
N LEU A 464 8.21 -14.67 20.03
CA LEU A 464 8.37 -15.63 21.11
C LEU A 464 8.52 -17.04 20.52
N ASP A 465 9.38 -17.85 21.13
CA ASP A 465 9.48 -19.28 20.83
C ASP A 465 8.31 -20.07 21.44
N SER A 466 8.27 -21.38 21.20
CA SER A 466 7.24 -22.27 21.76
C SER A 466 7.25 -22.34 23.30
N THR A 467 8.31 -21.87 23.96
CA THR A 467 8.42 -21.79 25.42
C THR A 467 7.92 -20.46 25.98
N GLY A 468 7.51 -19.53 25.13
CA GLY A 468 7.08 -18.19 25.50
C GLY A 468 8.23 -17.23 25.81
N LYS A 469 9.47 -17.60 25.50
CA LYS A 469 10.66 -16.73 25.64
C LYS A 469 10.96 -15.99 24.34
N PRO A 470 11.60 -14.81 24.39
CA PRO A 470 12.03 -14.13 23.19
C PRO A 470 12.99 -14.97 22.36
N HIS A 471 12.73 -15.06 21.05
CA HIS A 471 13.68 -15.61 20.10
C HIS A 471 14.89 -14.68 20.00
N ILE A 472 16.07 -15.19 20.34
CA ILE A 472 17.34 -14.47 20.21
C ILE A 472 18.11 -15.12 19.05
N PRO A 473 18.27 -14.42 17.89
CA PRO A 473 18.97 -14.99 16.74
C PRO A 473 20.37 -15.47 17.11
N GLY A 474 20.71 -16.70 16.68
CA GLY A 474 21.98 -17.37 16.98
C GLY A 474 22.07 -17.84 18.43
N SER A 475 22.47 -16.95 19.35
CA SER A 475 22.51 -17.22 20.79
C SER A 475 22.74 -15.92 21.57
N LEU A 476 22.51 -15.95 22.89
CA LEU A 476 22.82 -14.83 23.77
C LEU A 476 24.30 -14.37 23.66
N ASP A 477 25.23 -15.30 23.46
CA ASP A 477 26.66 -14.99 23.42
C ASP A 477 27.07 -14.22 22.16
N VAL A 478 26.38 -14.42 21.03
CA VAL A 478 26.55 -13.60 19.83
C VAL A 478 26.26 -12.13 20.14
N TRP A 479 25.14 -11.87 20.84
CA TRP A 479 24.73 -10.52 21.19
C TRP A 479 25.65 -9.88 22.24
N LYS A 480 26.09 -10.62 23.26
CA LYS A 480 27.12 -10.14 24.18
C LYS A 480 28.38 -9.70 23.43
N ASN A 481 28.88 -10.57 22.56
CA ASN A 481 30.11 -10.33 21.84
C ASN A 481 29.98 -9.17 20.85
N LEU A 482 28.81 -9.01 20.21
CA LEU A 482 28.52 -7.85 19.37
C LEU A 482 28.63 -6.55 20.18
N PHE A 483 28.01 -6.47 21.36
CA PHE A 483 28.04 -5.25 22.18
C PHE A 483 29.41 -4.96 22.84
N ILE A 484 30.23 -5.99 23.06
CA ILE A 484 31.55 -5.88 23.69
C ILE A 484 32.65 -5.60 22.65
N ASN A 485 32.69 -6.35 21.54
CA ASN A 485 33.81 -6.43 20.60
C ASN A 485 33.41 -6.11 19.15
N ASN A 486 32.62 -5.05 18.90
CA ASN A 486 32.33 -4.64 17.52
C ASN A 486 33.50 -3.85 16.91
N PRO A 487 34.16 -4.35 15.85
CA PRO A 487 35.28 -3.66 15.21
C PRO A 487 34.87 -2.43 14.38
N GLN A 488 33.60 -2.33 13.96
CA GLN A 488 33.12 -1.27 13.05
C GLN A 488 32.35 -0.14 13.73
N ALA A 489 31.92 -0.32 14.98
CA ALA A 489 31.21 0.69 15.76
C ALA A 489 31.53 0.57 17.25
N LYS A 490 31.83 1.70 17.92
CA LYS A 490 31.84 1.75 19.38
C LYS A 490 30.41 2.00 19.86
N TYR A 491 29.81 0.98 20.45
CA TYR A 491 28.52 1.14 21.13
C TYR A 491 28.66 1.96 22.41
N ASP A 492 27.52 2.34 22.97
CA ASP A 492 27.43 3.05 24.23
C ASP A 492 28.20 2.31 25.34
N GLY A 493 29.21 2.97 25.94
CA GLY A 493 30.07 2.34 26.95
C GLY A 493 29.34 1.85 28.21
N LYS A 494 28.09 2.28 28.45
CA LYS A 494 27.23 1.67 29.47
C LYS A 494 26.67 0.34 28.99
N LEU A 495 26.16 0.26 27.77
CA LEU A 495 25.64 -0.97 27.18
C LEU A 495 26.74 -2.02 27.01
N THR A 496 27.93 -1.63 26.57
CA THR A 496 29.09 -2.54 26.50
C THR A 496 29.44 -3.14 27.85
N ARG A 497 29.41 -2.35 28.94
CA ARG A 497 29.62 -2.87 30.30
C ARG A 497 28.49 -3.81 30.73
N LEU A 498 27.24 -3.43 30.50
CA LEU A 498 26.09 -4.28 30.83
C LEU A 498 26.13 -5.62 30.10
N ALA A 499 26.56 -5.64 28.83
CA ALA A 499 26.68 -6.84 28.01
C ALA A 499 27.57 -7.93 28.61
N THR A 500 28.58 -7.56 29.41
CA THR A 500 29.42 -8.53 30.14
C THR A 500 28.65 -9.35 31.17
N SER A 501 27.49 -8.86 31.62
CA SER A 501 26.69 -9.45 32.69
C SER A 501 25.37 -10.07 32.22
N TRP A 502 25.07 -10.06 30.92
CA TRP A 502 23.83 -10.63 30.38
C TRP A 502 23.74 -12.13 30.63
N LYS A 503 22.57 -12.61 31.02
CA LYS A 503 22.28 -14.01 31.37
C LYS A 503 20.99 -14.52 30.74
N GLU A 504 20.10 -13.63 30.31
CA GLU A 504 18.78 -13.98 29.80
C GLU A 504 18.36 -13.11 28.59
N PRO A 505 17.41 -13.58 27.75
CA PRO A 505 16.90 -12.82 26.60
C PRO A 505 16.43 -11.41 26.95
N ASP A 506 15.82 -11.22 28.12
CA ASP A 506 15.33 -9.94 28.60
C ASP A 506 16.44 -8.88 28.69
N ASP A 507 17.69 -9.28 28.93
CA ASP A 507 18.83 -8.35 28.97
C ASP A 507 19.11 -7.72 27.59
N VAL A 508 18.99 -8.52 26.52
CA VAL A 508 19.13 -8.05 25.14
C VAL A 508 17.97 -7.14 24.77
N LEU A 509 16.74 -7.55 25.11
CA LEU A 509 15.55 -6.73 24.84
C LEU A 509 15.61 -5.39 25.57
N GLU A 510 16.05 -5.37 26.83
CA GLU A 510 16.25 -4.14 27.60
C GLU A 510 17.23 -3.19 26.89
N ALA A 511 18.33 -3.72 26.35
CA ALA A 511 19.27 -2.93 25.57
C ALA A 511 18.66 -2.38 24.28
N LEU A 512 17.86 -3.17 23.55
CA LEU A 512 17.18 -2.73 22.34
C LEU A 512 16.15 -1.63 22.62
N PHE A 513 15.35 -1.78 23.68
CA PHE A 513 14.43 -0.73 24.15
C PHE A 513 15.17 0.55 24.56
N ALA A 514 16.33 0.43 25.21
CA ALA A 514 17.19 1.58 25.53
C ALA A 514 17.76 2.28 24.29
N LEU A 515 17.85 1.60 23.15
CA LEU A 515 18.34 2.16 21.89
C LEU A 515 17.23 2.84 21.07
N SER A 516 15.97 2.41 21.21
CA SER A 516 14.81 3.00 20.50
C SER A 516 14.61 4.50 20.76
N ARG A 517 15.22 5.04 21.81
CA ARG A 517 15.17 6.46 22.19
C ARG A 517 16.28 7.33 21.57
N LYS A 518 17.22 6.75 20.82
CA LYS A 518 18.36 7.47 20.23
C LYS A 518 17.97 8.05 18.86
N ASN A 519 18.44 9.26 18.56
CA ASN A 519 18.18 9.92 17.27
C ASN A 519 19.02 9.36 16.12
N ALA A 520 20.16 8.75 16.45
CA ALA A 520 21.05 8.13 15.47
C ALA A 520 20.53 6.76 15.09
N GLU A 521 20.92 6.28 13.91
CA GLU A 521 20.55 4.97 13.40
C GLU A 521 20.80 3.86 14.44
N ASN A 522 19.74 3.13 14.79
CA ASN A 522 19.77 2.04 15.75
C ASN A 522 20.18 0.73 15.05
N GLU A 523 21.45 0.65 14.67
CA GLU A 523 22.00 -0.50 13.95
C GLU A 523 21.78 -1.84 14.68
N PRO A 524 21.97 -1.98 16.02
CA PRO A 524 21.72 -3.25 16.71
C PRO A 524 20.27 -3.74 16.58
N LEU A 525 19.29 -2.83 16.62
CA LEU A 525 17.89 -3.19 16.42
C LEU A 525 17.63 -3.64 14.98
N LYS A 526 18.18 -2.94 13.99
CA LYS A 526 18.05 -3.34 12.57
C LYS A 526 18.66 -4.71 12.32
N ILE A 527 19.83 -4.99 12.90
CA ILE A 527 20.45 -6.32 12.88
C ILE A 527 19.52 -7.34 13.54
N PHE A 528 18.99 -7.05 14.73
CA PHE A 528 18.13 -7.97 15.47
C PHE A 528 16.89 -8.33 14.67
N MET A 529 16.24 -7.34 14.07
CA MET A 529 15.06 -7.53 13.24
C MET A 529 15.37 -8.33 11.98
N ALA A 530 16.40 -7.96 11.22
CA ALA A 530 16.77 -8.65 9.99
C ALA A 530 17.11 -10.13 10.24
N LEU A 531 17.90 -10.43 11.27
CA LEU A 531 18.26 -11.81 11.61
C LEU A 531 17.07 -12.59 12.19
N SER A 532 16.20 -11.95 12.97
CA SER A 532 14.98 -12.58 13.48
C SER A 532 14.00 -12.92 12.36
N ASP A 533 13.90 -12.06 11.34
CA ASP A 533 13.04 -12.27 10.18
C ASP A 533 13.61 -13.36 9.25
N LEU A 534 14.93 -13.42 9.06
CA LEU A 534 15.59 -14.54 8.39
C LEU A 534 15.23 -15.89 9.03
N ASP A 535 15.23 -15.96 10.36
CA ASP A 535 14.86 -17.17 11.11
C ASP A 535 13.34 -17.46 11.14
N ARG A 536 12.49 -16.48 10.78
CA ARG A 536 11.04 -16.55 11.04
C ARG A 536 10.37 -17.74 10.35
N ASN A 537 10.71 -17.96 9.09
CA ASN A 537 10.05 -18.93 8.22
C ASN A 537 10.92 -20.16 7.92
N ARG A 538 12.06 -20.30 8.60
CA ARG A 538 12.99 -21.42 8.40
C ARG A 538 12.56 -22.63 9.24
N PRO A 539 12.71 -23.86 8.71
CA PRO A 539 12.53 -25.07 9.51
C PRO A 539 13.50 -25.16 10.69
N LYS A 540 14.73 -24.68 10.51
CA LYS A 540 15.77 -24.58 11.53
C LYS A 540 16.37 -23.16 11.50
N PRO A 541 16.47 -22.48 12.66
CA PRO A 541 17.20 -21.20 12.74
C PRO A 541 18.65 -21.34 12.29
N LEU A 542 19.24 -20.22 11.86
CA LEU A 542 20.66 -20.14 11.48
C LEU A 542 21.57 -20.46 12.66
N GLU A 543 22.74 -21.02 12.36
CA GLU A 543 23.72 -21.37 13.39
C GLU A 543 24.42 -20.12 13.93
N ALA A 544 24.78 -20.14 15.22
CA ALA A 544 25.37 -18.99 15.90
C ALA A 544 26.60 -18.38 15.16
N PRO A 545 27.52 -19.16 14.55
CA PRO A 545 28.62 -18.59 13.77
C PRO A 545 28.16 -17.79 12.53
N THR A 546 27.14 -18.28 11.83
CA THR A 546 26.55 -17.59 10.67
C THR A 546 25.91 -16.28 11.10
N VAL A 547 25.16 -16.31 12.22
CA VAL A 547 24.52 -15.12 12.80
C VAL A 547 25.55 -14.09 13.25
N ASP A 548 26.65 -14.47 13.92
CA ASP A 548 27.72 -13.54 14.31
C ASP A 548 28.39 -12.91 13.07
N ARG A 549 28.65 -13.70 12.03
CA ARG A 549 29.20 -13.21 10.76
C ARG A 549 28.26 -12.20 10.08
N LEU A 550 26.97 -12.50 10.02
CA LEU A 550 25.97 -11.58 9.48
C LEU A 550 25.91 -10.29 10.32
N ALA A 551 25.75 -10.40 11.65
CA ALA A 551 25.71 -9.24 12.53
C ALA A 551 26.91 -8.28 12.35
N ARG A 552 28.13 -8.82 12.23
CA ARG A 552 29.36 -8.03 12.03
C ARG A 552 29.49 -7.41 10.63
N SER A 553 28.83 -8.00 9.64
CA SER A 553 28.91 -7.57 8.24
C SER A 553 27.68 -6.78 7.76
N PHE A 554 26.70 -6.57 8.65
CA PHE A 554 25.44 -5.88 8.36
C PHE A 554 25.64 -4.49 7.75
N ARG A 555 26.61 -3.71 8.25
CA ARG A 555 26.88 -2.37 7.68
C ARG A 555 27.27 -2.41 6.20
N ALA A 556 27.91 -3.49 5.76
CA ALA A 556 28.35 -3.66 4.37
C ALA A 556 27.29 -4.37 3.52
N TYR A 557 26.64 -5.41 4.05
CA TYR A 557 25.80 -6.34 3.27
C TYR A 557 24.35 -6.46 3.77
N GLY A 558 23.93 -5.71 4.79
CA GLY A 558 22.61 -5.85 5.41
C GLY A 558 21.45 -5.64 4.43
N SER A 559 21.64 -4.81 3.40
CA SER A 559 20.66 -4.62 2.32
C SER A 559 20.44 -5.87 1.47
N GLN A 560 21.38 -6.82 1.47
CA GLN A 560 21.29 -8.08 0.74
C GLN A 560 20.53 -9.17 1.50
N TYR A 561 20.23 -8.97 2.79
CA TYR A 561 19.72 -10.08 3.62
C TYR A 561 18.33 -10.53 3.19
N SER A 562 17.52 -9.67 2.58
CA SER A 562 16.25 -10.06 1.98
C SER A 562 16.39 -11.12 0.88
N VAL A 563 17.55 -11.22 0.22
CA VAL A 563 17.85 -12.29 -0.74
C VAL A 563 17.82 -13.66 -0.05
N PHE A 564 18.33 -13.74 1.18
CA PHE A 564 18.37 -15.00 1.93
C PHE A 564 16.99 -15.41 2.45
N SER A 565 16.02 -14.49 2.46
CA SER A 565 14.62 -14.76 2.83
C SER A 565 13.80 -15.39 1.70
N GLU A 566 14.27 -15.37 0.44
CA GLU A 566 13.50 -15.89 -0.71
C GLU A 566 13.33 -17.41 -0.69
N SER A 567 14.28 -18.13 -0.09
CA SER A 567 14.18 -19.57 0.12
C SER A 567 14.40 -19.90 1.60
N ARG A 568 13.43 -20.62 2.17
CA ARG A 568 13.45 -21.09 3.57
C ARG A 568 14.47 -22.21 3.77
N GLY A 569 14.89 -22.86 2.68
CA GLY A 569 15.86 -23.95 2.64
C GLY A 569 17.32 -23.52 2.42
N LEU A 570 17.62 -22.23 2.20
CA LEU A 570 19.01 -21.77 2.00
C LEU A 570 19.89 -22.15 3.18
N SER A 571 21.02 -22.81 2.92
CA SER A 571 21.91 -23.30 3.98
C SER A 571 22.86 -22.21 4.53
N ASP A 572 23.31 -22.38 5.78
CA ASP A 572 24.37 -21.55 6.37
C ASP A 572 25.63 -21.48 5.49
N LYS A 573 25.96 -22.60 4.83
CA LYS A 573 27.08 -22.69 3.88
C LYS A 573 26.88 -21.76 2.68
N SER A 574 25.72 -21.81 2.04
CA SER A 574 25.38 -20.98 0.88
C SER A 574 25.39 -19.48 1.22
N ILE A 575 24.85 -19.12 2.39
CA ILE A 575 24.91 -17.74 2.90
C ILE A 575 26.36 -17.30 3.12
N GLY A 576 27.19 -18.15 3.74
CA GLY A 576 28.62 -17.88 3.91
C GLY A 576 29.34 -17.68 2.57
N GLN A 577 29.07 -18.55 1.60
CA GLN A 577 29.63 -18.46 0.24
C GLN A 577 29.25 -17.16 -0.46
N PHE A 578 28.01 -16.69 -0.34
CA PHE A 578 27.62 -15.39 -0.87
C PHE A 578 28.47 -14.26 -0.30
N LEU A 579 28.66 -14.23 1.04
CA LEU A 579 29.46 -13.19 1.70
C LEU A 579 30.93 -13.25 1.29
N ASP A 580 31.50 -14.45 1.12
CA ASP A 580 32.86 -14.64 0.61
C ASP A 580 33.02 -14.12 -0.83
N THR A 581 32.05 -14.44 -1.69
CA THR A 581 32.02 -13.97 -3.09
C THR A 581 31.87 -12.45 -3.15
N ALA A 582 30.98 -11.85 -2.34
CA ALA A 582 30.82 -10.39 -2.28
C ALA A 582 32.13 -9.69 -1.85
N GLU A 583 32.86 -10.27 -0.89
CA GLU A 583 34.17 -9.77 -0.49
C GLU A 583 35.23 -9.92 -1.60
N ALA A 584 35.21 -11.02 -2.35
CA ALA A 584 36.09 -11.23 -3.49
C ALA A 584 35.85 -10.18 -4.60
N ILE A 585 34.58 -9.87 -4.89
CA ILE A 585 34.20 -8.82 -5.86
C ILE A 585 34.70 -7.44 -5.39
N ASN A 586 34.56 -7.12 -4.10
CA ASN A 586 35.08 -5.86 -3.54
C ASN A 586 36.60 -5.69 -3.72
N LYS A 587 37.36 -6.80 -3.77
CA LYS A 587 38.83 -6.82 -3.93
C LYS A 587 39.28 -6.62 -5.39
N ILE A 588 38.37 -6.61 -6.36
CA ILE A 588 38.69 -6.32 -7.76
C ILE A 588 39.13 -4.84 -7.87
N ARG A 589 40.36 -4.62 -8.34
CA ARG A 589 40.97 -3.28 -8.43
C ARG A 589 40.48 -2.47 -9.61
N ASP A 590 40.24 -3.13 -10.74
CA ASP A 590 39.68 -2.49 -11.92
C ASP A 590 38.20 -2.18 -11.66
N ALA A 591 37.85 -0.90 -11.60
CA ALA A 591 36.51 -0.45 -11.23
C ALA A 591 35.45 -0.83 -12.27
N GLU A 592 35.82 -0.89 -13.55
CA GLU A 592 34.92 -1.24 -14.64
C GLU A 592 34.62 -2.74 -14.62
N LEU A 593 35.65 -3.57 -14.50
CA LEU A 593 35.49 -5.01 -14.27
C LEU A 593 34.68 -5.26 -12.99
N ARG A 594 34.98 -4.56 -11.88
CA ARG A 594 34.21 -4.73 -10.63
C ARG A 594 32.73 -4.39 -10.82
N SER A 595 32.41 -3.31 -11.51
CA SER A 595 31.03 -2.91 -11.82
C SER A 595 30.32 -3.97 -12.68
N ASN A 596 31.01 -4.48 -13.71
CA ASN A 596 30.46 -5.52 -14.59
C ASN A 596 30.28 -6.85 -13.84
N VAL A 597 31.23 -7.24 -12.99
CA VAL A 597 31.16 -8.45 -12.16
C VAL A 597 29.99 -8.36 -11.19
N ALA A 598 29.87 -7.24 -10.46
CA ALA A 598 28.74 -7.01 -9.56
C ALA A 598 27.40 -7.05 -10.32
N GLY A 599 27.33 -6.39 -11.48
CA GLY A 599 26.10 -6.34 -12.26
C GLY A 599 25.65 -7.69 -12.83
N VAL A 600 26.56 -8.51 -13.35
CA VAL A 600 26.23 -9.87 -13.81
C VAL A 600 25.84 -10.76 -12.63
N PHE A 601 26.59 -10.70 -11.53
CA PHE A 601 26.33 -11.48 -10.32
C PHE A 601 24.96 -11.16 -9.73
N ASP A 602 24.68 -9.88 -9.43
CA ASP A 602 23.39 -9.44 -8.88
C ASP A 602 22.24 -9.76 -9.84
N SER A 603 22.43 -9.64 -11.15
CA SER A 603 21.38 -9.96 -12.11
C SER A 603 21.01 -11.44 -12.11
N LEU A 604 21.99 -12.33 -11.99
CA LEU A 604 21.74 -13.78 -11.88
C LEU A 604 21.09 -14.15 -10.55
N ILE A 605 21.53 -13.53 -9.45
CA ILE A 605 20.88 -13.70 -8.15
C ILE A 605 19.44 -13.16 -8.19
N GLY A 606 19.21 -12.00 -8.80
CA GLY A 606 17.87 -11.44 -8.99
C GLY A 606 16.94 -12.36 -9.79
N LEU A 607 17.45 -12.97 -10.88
CA LEU A 607 16.72 -13.98 -11.64
C LEU A 607 16.43 -15.24 -10.80
N TRP A 608 17.39 -15.69 -9.98
CA TRP A 608 17.15 -16.77 -9.01
C TRP A 608 16.02 -16.41 -8.04
N GLN A 609 16.00 -15.20 -7.46
CA GLN A 609 14.93 -14.74 -6.57
C GLN A 609 13.57 -14.77 -7.29
N ILE A 610 13.52 -14.26 -8.53
CA ILE A 610 12.30 -14.24 -9.34
C ILE A 610 11.78 -15.67 -9.56
N PHE A 611 12.64 -16.60 -9.97
CA PHE A 611 12.22 -17.96 -10.29
C PHE A 611 11.84 -18.79 -9.06
N VAL A 612 12.51 -18.58 -7.93
CA VAL A 612 12.13 -19.21 -6.64
C VAL A 612 10.77 -18.69 -6.18
N ARG A 613 10.56 -17.35 -6.20
CA ARG A 613 9.30 -16.74 -5.77
C ARG A 613 8.11 -17.15 -6.64
N GLN A 614 8.33 -17.28 -7.95
CA GLN A 614 7.31 -17.80 -8.89
C GLN A 614 7.12 -19.33 -8.80
N GLN A 615 7.96 -20.03 -8.03
CA GLN A 615 7.99 -21.50 -7.94
C GLN A 615 8.30 -22.20 -9.27
N THR A 616 8.93 -21.49 -10.22
CA THR A 616 9.48 -22.11 -11.44
C THR A 616 10.79 -22.84 -11.14
N VAL A 617 11.56 -22.36 -10.16
CA VAL A 617 12.59 -23.15 -9.47
C VAL A 617 11.99 -23.68 -8.16
N PRO A 618 11.83 -25.00 -7.99
CA PRO A 618 11.31 -25.57 -6.75
C PRO A 618 12.22 -25.30 -5.55
N GLU A 619 11.64 -25.19 -4.36
CA GLU A 619 12.36 -24.97 -3.09
C GLU A 619 13.52 -25.96 -2.89
N SER A 620 13.35 -27.22 -3.30
CA SER A 620 14.37 -28.26 -3.18
C SER A 620 15.61 -28.04 -4.07
N GLN A 621 15.50 -27.23 -5.12
CA GLN A 621 16.61 -26.89 -6.03
C GLN A 621 17.19 -25.49 -5.73
N ALA A 622 16.51 -24.68 -4.92
CA ALA A 622 16.87 -23.29 -4.68
C ALA A 622 18.27 -23.12 -4.08
N ASP A 623 18.61 -23.86 -3.01
CA ASP A 623 19.93 -23.79 -2.36
C ASP A 623 21.06 -24.25 -3.28
N GLY A 624 20.86 -25.36 -4.00
CA GLY A 624 21.85 -25.89 -4.94
C GLY A 624 22.16 -24.93 -6.09
N ALA A 625 21.12 -24.33 -6.69
CA ALA A 625 21.28 -23.33 -7.73
C ALA A 625 21.99 -22.07 -7.19
N PHE A 626 21.60 -21.58 -6.02
CA PHE A 626 22.22 -20.43 -5.38
C PHE A 626 23.71 -20.65 -5.08
N ALA A 627 24.07 -21.80 -4.52
CA ALA A 627 25.45 -22.16 -4.24
C ALA A 627 26.31 -22.25 -5.51
N ALA A 628 25.75 -22.81 -6.59
CA ALA A 628 26.44 -22.90 -7.88
C ALA A 628 26.68 -21.51 -8.50
N LEU A 629 25.66 -20.64 -8.46
CA LEU A 629 25.78 -19.25 -8.93
C LEU A 629 26.82 -18.47 -8.14
N THR A 630 26.78 -18.53 -6.80
CA THR A 630 27.73 -17.81 -5.94
C THR A 630 29.17 -18.27 -6.10
N SER A 631 29.40 -19.58 -6.24
CA SER A 631 30.74 -20.14 -6.42
C SER A 631 31.41 -19.66 -7.71
N ALA A 632 30.64 -19.47 -8.79
CA ALA A 632 31.17 -19.12 -10.11
C ALA A 632 31.88 -17.74 -10.14
N PHE A 633 31.54 -16.85 -9.21
CA PHE A 633 32.05 -15.47 -9.18
C PHE A 633 33.19 -15.25 -8.17
N SER A 634 33.57 -16.28 -7.41
CA SER A 634 34.58 -16.17 -6.34
C SER A 634 36.00 -15.83 -6.82
N GLN A 635 36.32 -16.06 -8.10
CA GLN A 635 37.69 -15.90 -8.64
C GLN A 635 37.76 -15.21 -10.01
N ILE A 636 36.86 -14.26 -10.31
CA ILE A 636 36.88 -13.54 -11.59
C ILE A 636 38.03 -12.52 -11.63
N ARG A 637 38.91 -12.64 -12.64
CA ARG A 637 40.09 -11.78 -12.82
C ARG A 637 40.04 -10.91 -14.07
N ASN A 638 39.22 -11.27 -15.04
CA ASN A 638 39.12 -10.59 -16.33
C ASN A 638 37.71 -10.75 -16.94
N ASN A 639 37.42 -9.98 -18.00
CA ASN A 639 36.12 -10.00 -18.65
C ASN A 639 35.80 -11.32 -19.37
N ARG A 640 36.79 -12.13 -19.77
CA ARG A 640 36.56 -13.45 -20.39
C ARG A 640 35.95 -14.41 -19.38
N GLU A 641 36.58 -14.53 -18.21
CA GLU A 641 36.06 -15.31 -17.08
C GLU A 641 34.68 -14.81 -16.63
N LEU A 642 34.46 -13.50 -16.62
CA LEU A 642 33.14 -12.92 -16.32
C LEU A 642 32.07 -13.37 -17.32
N PHE A 643 32.35 -13.32 -18.62
CA PHE A 643 31.40 -13.77 -19.65
C PHE A 643 31.08 -15.26 -19.49
N ASP A 644 32.11 -16.09 -19.28
CA ASP A 644 31.95 -17.54 -19.09
C ASP A 644 31.13 -17.85 -17.83
N ALA A 645 31.37 -17.15 -16.71
CA ALA A 645 30.59 -17.25 -15.49
C ALA A 645 29.12 -16.79 -15.69
N GLY A 646 28.90 -15.69 -16.42
CA GLY A 646 27.56 -15.21 -16.77
C GLY A 646 26.78 -16.23 -17.60
N ARG A 647 27.39 -16.75 -18.66
CA ARG A 647 26.80 -17.80 -19.52
C ARG A 647 26.54 -19.10 -18.75
N GLY A 648 27.47 -19.52 -17.88
CA GLY A 648 27.30 -20.68 -17.00
C GLY A 648 26.17 -20.48 -15.98
N GLY A 649 26.02 -19.27 -15.46
CA GLY A 649 24.95 -18.92 -14.53
C GLY A 649 23.57 -19.00 -15.17
N VAL A 650 23.40 -18.48 -16.39
CA VAL A 650 22.14 -18.64 -17.16
C VAL A 650 21.81 -20.13 -17.34
N LYS A 651 22.78 -20.95 -17.75
CA LYS A 651 22.58 -22.39 -17.90
C LYS A 651 22.21 -23.08 -16.57
N THR A 652 22.81 -22.63 -15.46
CA THR A 652 22.51 -23.16 -14.12
C THR A 652 21.07 -22.87 -13.72
N LEU A 653 20.59 -21.64 -13.94
CA LEU A 653 19.20 -21.26 -13.67
C LEU A 653 18.21 -22.07 -14.52
N LEU A 654 18.47 -22.18 -15.82
CA LEU A 654 17.62 -22.93 -16.75
C LEU A 654 17.59 -24.42 -16.42
N ALA A 655 18.71 -25.00 -15.97
CA ALA A 655 18.79 -26.40 -15.54
C ALA A 655 18.06 -26.67 -14.21
N ALA A 656 17.96 -25.67 -13.34
CA ALA A 656 17.24 -25.77 -12.06
C ALA A 656 15.72 -25.72 -12.24
N ALA A 657 15.23 -25.15 -13.34
CA ALA A 657 13.81 -25.15 -13.70
C ALA A 657 13.39 -26.53 -14.26
N PRO A 658 12.28 -27.14 -13.80
CA PRO A 658 11.81 -28.43 -14.32
C PRO A 658 11.46 -28.37 -15.81
N ARG A 659 11.76 -29.45 -16.53
CA ARG A 659 11.37 -29.61 -17.95
C ARG A 659 9.84 -29.49 -18.09
N GLY A 660 9.39 -28.75 -19.10
CA GLY A 660 7.96 -28.52 -19.37
C GLY A 660 7.36 -27.27 -18.74
N ARG A 661 8.15 -26.46 -17.99
CA ARG A 661 7.75 -25.14 -17.47
C ARG A 661 7.99 -23.97 -18.45
N SER A 662 8.73 -24.22 -19.53
CA SER A 662 8.90 -23.34 -20.68
C SER A 662 8.47 -24.10 -21.95
N THR A 663 7.89 -23.36 -22.90
CA THR A 663 7.47 -23.84 -24.23
C THR A 663 8.59 -23.75 -25.27
N ALA A 664 9.61 -22.93 -25.00
CA ALA A 664 10.75 -22.71 -25.87
C ALA A 664 11.61 -23.97 -26.09
N THR A 665 12.29 -24.02 -27.25
CA THR A 665 13.21 -25.10 -27.57
C THR A 665 14.50 -25.01 -26.74
N ALA A 666 15.19 -26.14 -26.53
CA ALA A 666 16.44 -26.20 -25.77
C ALA A 666 17.57 -25.29 -26.33
N GLU A 667 17.46 -24.88 -27.60
CA GLU A 667 18.48 -24.15 -28.35
C GLU A 667 18.33 -22.62 -28.28
N GLU A 668 17.26 -22.10 -27.66
CA GLU A 668 16.92 -20.66 -27.61
C GLU A 668 16.92 -20.11 -26.16
N PRO A 669 18.10 -19.84 -25.57
CA PRO A 669 18.25 -19.35 -24.20
C PRO A 669 17.44 -18.09 -23.89
N GLN A 670 17.32 -17.14 -24.83
CA GLN A 670 16.53 -15.93 -24.59
C GLN A 670 15.06 -16.27 -24.40
N GLU A 671 14.51 -17.09 -25.29
CA GLU A 671 13.10 -17.44 -25.27
C GLU A 671 12.77 -18.22 -24.00
N GLN A 672 13.64 -19.16 -23.58
CA GLN A 672 13.47 -19.88 -22.31
C GLN A 672 13.44 -18.95 -21.09
N VAL A 673 14.35 -17.97 -21.03
CA VAL A 673 14.37 -17.00 -19.91
C VAL A 673 13.10 -16.14 -19.92
N ILE A 674 12.70 -15.61 -21.09
CA ILE A 674 11.47 -14.80 -21.21
C ILE A 674 10.25 -15.65 -20.83
N ASP A 675 10.18 -16.90 -21.29
CA ASP A 675 9.13 -17.83 -20.94
C ASP A 675 8.98 -18.01 -19.43
N LEU A 676 10.09 -18.19 -18.71
CA LEU A 676 10.08 -18.36 -17.25
C LEU A 676 9.74 -17.05 -16.53
N LEU A 677 10.13 -15.89 -17.07
CA LEU A 677 9.76 -14.58 -16.51
C LEU A 677 8.26 -14.29 -16.68
N SER A 678 7.68 -14.73 -17.78
CA SER A 678 6.25 -14.61 -18.08
C SER A 678 5.37 -15.59 -17.29
N GLY A 679 5.95 -16.50 -16.48
CA GLY A 679 5.23 -17.49 -15.67
C GLY A 679 5.45 -18.93 -16.14
N ALA A 680 4.85 -19.92 -15.48
CA ALA A 680 4.92 -21.30 -15.96
C ALA A 680 4.01 -21.53 -17.17
N SER A 681 4.47 -22.27 -18.17
CA SER A 681 3.73 -22.61 -19.41
C SER A 681 2.45 -23.43 -19.21
N SER A 682 2.14 -23.87 -17.99
CA SER A 682 0.99 -24.72 -17.66
C SER A 682 -0.29 -23.95 -17.32
N SER A 683 -0.35 -22.64 -17.55
CA SER A 683 -1.57 -21.85 -17.27
C SER A 683 -2.57 -21.97 -18.41
N ASP A 684 -3.83 -22.25 -18.09
CA ASP A 684 -4.95 -22.32 -19.05
C ASP A 684 -5.22 -20.98 -19.80
N ASP A 685 -4.57 -19.88 -19.41
CA ASP A 685 -4.71 -18.52 -19.96
C ASP A 685 -3.51 -18.09 -20.83
N ALA A 686 -3.42 -18.67 -22.04
CA ALA A 686 -2.36 -18.31 -23.01
C ALA A 686 -2.35 -16.81 -23.35
N GLU A 687 -3.51 -16.17 -23.48
CA GLU A 687 -3.62 -14.75 -23.87
C GLU A 687 -3.00 -13.79 -22.83
N ALA A 688 -3.27 -14.01 -21.53
CA ALA A 688 -2.70 -13.18 -20.47
C ALA A 688 -1.17 -13.35 -20.38
N ARG A 689 -0.68 -14.58 -20.57
CA ARG A 689 0.75 -14.89 -20.67
C ARG A 689 1.37 -14.17 -21.86
N ASP A 690 0.72 -14.20 -23.03
CA ASP A 690 1.21 -13.55 -24.24
C ASP A 690 1.33 -12.03 -24.07
N LEU A 691 0.35 -11.38 -23.41
CA LEU A 691 0.43 -9.95 -23.09
C LEU A 691 1.63 -9.62 -22.18
N VAL A 692 1.91 -10.46 -21.19
CA VAL A 692 3.08 -10.30 -20.30
C VAL A 692 4.40 -10.51 -21.08
N THR A 693 4.46 -11.53 -21.93
CA THR A 693 5.61 -11.80 -22.79
C THR A 693 5.87 -10.63 -23.75
N GLN A 694 4.83 -10.12 -24.41
CA GLN A 694 4.91 -8.97 -25.31
C GLN A 694 5.41 -7.72 -24.58
N GLU A 695 4.96 -7.48 -23.35
CA GLU A 695 5.42 -6.34 -22.56
C GLU A 695 6.91 -6.45 -22.22
N ILE A 696 7.38 -7.62 -21.79
CA ILE A 696 8.81 -7.87 -21.54
C ILE A 696 9.62 -7.61 -22.81
N MET A 697 9.19 -8.18 -23.95
CA MET A 697 9.87 -7.98 -25.24
C MET A 697 9.88 -6.51 -25.66
N ARG A 698 8.78 -5.78 -25.46
CA ARG A 698 8.67 -4.35 -25.78
C ARG A 698 9.65 -3.51 -24.96
N ILE A 699 9.86 -3.84 -23.68
CA ILE A 699 10.86 -3.18 -22.83
C ILE A 699 12.28 -3.49 -23.30
N LEU A 700 12.60 -4.75 -23.60
CA LEU A 700 13.92 -5.13 -24.13
C LEU A 700 14.22 -4.42 -25.45
N GLU A 701 13.19 -4.24 -26.29
CA GLU A 701 13.28 -3.48 -27.54
C GLU A 701 13.51 -1.99 -27.29
N ALA A 702 12.74 -1.37 -26.40
CA ALA A 702 12.88 0.05 -26.06
C ALA A 702 14.26 0.38 -25.48
N GLN A 703 14.84 -0.55 -24.70
CA GLN A 703 16.18 -0.45 -24.12
C GLN A 703 17.31 -0.88 -25.08
N ARG A 704 16.98 -1.21 -26.33
CA ARG A 704 17.94 -1.65 -27.38
C ARG A 704 18.88 -2.76 -26.90
N ILE A 705 18.32 -3.75 -26.19
CA ILE A 705 19.08 -4.84 -25.60
C ILE A 705 19.57 -5.82 -26.68
N VAL A 706 20.77 -6.36 -26.52
CA VAL A 706 21.34 -7.42 -27.37
C VAL A 706 20.84 -8.77 -26.86
N SER A 707 20.35 -9.63 -27.76
CA SER A 707 19.73 -10.89 -27.35
C SER A 707 20.75 -11.90 -26.77
N LEU A 708 20.33 -12.73 -25.81
CA LEU A 708 21.19 -13.80 -25.26
C LEU A 708 21.68 -14.75 -26.35
N ASP A 709 20.81 -15.11 -27.31
CA ASP A 709 21.19 -16.01 -28.41
C ASP A 709 22.26 -15.38 -29.28
N THR A 710 22.18 -14.07 -29.55
CA THR A 710 23.20 -13.35 -30.30
C THR A 710 24.53 -13.36 -29.55
N LEU A 711 24.52 -13.13 -28.24
CA LEU A 711 25.73 -13.17 -27.41
C LEU A 711 26.35 -14.57 -27.35
N PHE A 712 25.54 -15.62 -27.20
CA PHE A 712 26.04 -17.00 -27.11
C PHE A 712 26.53 -17.51 -28.47
N GLN A 713 25.81 -17.25 -29.56
CA GLN A 713 26.24 -17.59 -30.91
C GLN A 713 27.54 -16.87 -31.28
N LEU A 714 27.69 -15.59 -30.92
CA LEU A 714 28.94 -14.86 -31.13
C LEU A 714 30.09 -15.46 -30.30
N ALA A 715 29.84 -15.86 -29.05
CA ALA A 715 30.86 -16.48 -28.23
C ALA A 715 31.33 -17.84 -28.77
N ASP A 716 30.39 -18.67 -29.23
CA ASP A 716 30.69 -19.95 -29.88
C ASP A 716 31.46 -19.72 -31.19
N HIS A 717 31.04 -18.74 -31.99
CA HIS A 717 31.71 -18.39 -33.25
C HIS A 717 33.13 -17.83 -33.02
N LEU A 718 33.34 -16.99 -32.00
CA LEU A 718 34.67 -16.50 -31.63
C LEU A 718 35.60 -17.64 -31.20
N GLU A 719 35.06 -18.65 -30.51
CA GLU A 719 35.82 -19.85 -30.17
C GLU A 719 36.17 -20.67 -31.44
N SER A 720 35.23 -20.83 -32.35
CA SER A 720 35.47 -21.51 -33.63
C SER A 720 36.50 -20.80 -34.52
N ILE A 721 36.52 -19.46 -34.54
CA ILE A 721 37.56 -18.69 -35.24
C ILE A 721 38.94 -18.99 -34.65
N SER A 722 39.06 -19.13 -33.32
CA SER A 722 40.32 -19.54 -32.69
C SER A 722 40.79 -20.94 -33.11
N LYS A 723 39.89 -21.76 -33.68
CA LYS A 723 40.14 -23.09 -34.24
C LYS A 723 40.29 -23.09 -35.77
N GLY A 724 40.26 -21.93 -36.43
CA GLY A 724 40.53 -21.77 -37.86
C GLY A 724 39.32 -21.44 -38.75
N GLU A 725 38.13 -21.25 -38.19
CA GLU A 725 36.94 -20.85 -38.97
C GLU A 725 36.97 -19.37 -39.40
N LYS A 726 36.25 -19.03 -40.48
CA LYS A 726 36.13 -17.65 -40.98
C LYS A 726 35.11 -16.84 -40.19
N LEU A 727 35.29 -15.52 -40.15
CA LEU A 727 34.35 -14.60 -39.49
C LEU A 727 32.96 -14.62 -40.16
N ASN A 728 31.91 -14.86 -39.38
CA ASN A 728 30.53 -14.77 -39.84
C ASN A 728 30.07 -13.31 -39.83
N ASN A 729 30.02 -12.70 -41.01
CA ASN A 729 29.67 -11.29 -41.16
C ASN A 729 28.22 -10.97 -40.77
N ALA A 730 27.28 -11.93 -40.87
CA ALA A 730 25.89 -11.70 -40.50
C ALA A 730 25.72 -11.55 -38.98
N LEU A 731 26.39 -12.40 -38.19
CA LEU A 731 26.36 -12.32 -36.72
C LEU A 731 26.96 -11.00 -36.22
N VAL A 732 28.08 -10.56 -36.81
CA VAL A 732 28.69 -9.27 -36.46
C VAL A 732 27.79 -8.11 -36.87
N ALA A 733 27.18 -8.16 -38.06
CA ALA A 733 26.26 -7.13 -38.51
C ALA A 733 25.03 -6.99 -37.60
N LYS A 734 24.49 -8.11 -37.09
CA LYS A 734 23.38 -8.12 -36.12
C LYS A 734 23.74 -7.37 -34.84
N LEU A 735 24.94 -7.61 -34.28
CA LEU A 735 25.43 -6.89 -33.12
C LEU A 735 25.63 -5.40 -33.40
N THR A 736 26.34 -5.06 -34.48
CA THR A 736 26.63 -3.67 -34.85
C THR A 736 25.35 -2.88 -35.11
N GLY A 737 24.37 -3.49 -35.78
CA GLY A 737 23.05 -2.89 -36.01
C GLY A 737 22.39 -2.49 -34.69
N ARG A 738 22.36 -3.42 -33.73
CA ARG A 738 21.74 -3.16 -32.42
C ARG A 738 22.47 -2.08 -31.62
N ILE A 739 23.81 -2.08 -31.63
CA ILE A 739 24.60 -1.03 -30.97
C ILE A 739 24.35 0.34 -31.60
N SER A 740 24.17 0.41 -32.92
CA SER A 740 23.97 1.68 -33.62
C SER A 740 22.61 2.34 -33.33
N GLU A 741 21.64 1.57 -32.83
CA GLU A 741 20.32 2.07 -32.43
C GLU A 741 20.31 2.74 -31.04
N ILE A 742 21.41 2.66 -30.27
CA ILE A 742 21.49 3.25 -28.93
C ILE A 742 21.55 4.78 -29.03
N GLN A 743 20.42 5.42 -28.74
CA GLN A 743 20.30 6.88 -28.70
C GLN A 743 20.62 7.41 -27.30
N LEU A 744 21.50 8.40 -27.22
CA LEU A 744 21.75 9.10 -25.95
C LEU A 744 20.68 10.19 -25.74
N PRO A 745 20.22 10.39 -24.49
CA PRO A 745 19.41 11.56 -24.15
C PRO A 745 20.12 12.84 -24.59
N ARG A 746 19.38 13.83 -25.11
CA ARG A 746 19.95 15.11 -25.55
C ARG A 746 20.61 15.80 -24.35
N ALA A 747 21.94 15.87 -24.34
CA ALA A 747 22.69 16.57 -23.30
C ALA A 747 22.56 18.09 -23.52
N ALA A 748 21.77 18.76 -22.67
CA ALA A 748 21.71 20.23 -22.63
C ALA A 748 22.89 20.87 -21.87
N LEU A 749 23.78 20.07 -21.28
CA LEU A 749 24.85 20.53 -20.38
C LEU A 749 26.24 20.41 -20.98
N SER A 750 27.05 21.45 -20.78
CA SER A 750 28.48 21.48 -21.05
C SER A 750 29.26 20.49 -20.16
N ALA A 751 30.49 20.15 -20.53
CA ALA A 751 31.34 19.25 -19.74
C ALA A 751 31.61 19.77 -18.31
N VAL A 752 31.63 21.09 -18.11
CA VAL A 752 31.82 21.72 -16.79
C VAL A 752 30.57 21.54 -15.92
N GLU A 753 29.38 21.78 -16.49
CA GLU A 753 28.10 21.53 -15.81
C GLU A 753 27.88 20.05 -15.53
N LYS A 754 28.32 19.16 -16.43
CA LYS A 754 28.32 17.73 -16.18
C LYS A 754 29.22 17.34 -15.00
N ASN A 755 30.43 17.90 -14.91
CA ASN A 755 31.35 17.59 -13.80
C ASN A 755 30.91 18.20 -12.45
N SER A 756 30.10 19.26 -12.45
CA SER A 756 29.54 19.84 -11.22
C SER A 756 28.22 19.20 -10.78
N ILE A 757 27.47 18.57 -11.70
CA ILE A 757 26.11 18.04 -11.47
C ILE A 757 26.05 16.50 -11.47
N ALA A 758 26.89 15.82 -12.26
CA ALA A 758 26.91 14.37 -12.38
C ALA A 758 28.09 13.78 -11.59
N PHE A 759 27.80 13.29 -10.38
CA PHE A 759 28.72 12.37 -9.71
C PHE A 759 28.61 11.00 -10.37
N GLY A 760 29.70 10.44 -10.90
CA GLY A 760 29.77 9.07 -11.45
C GLY A 760 30.34 8.99 -12.87
N TYR A 761 31.69 8.97 -12.96
CA TYR A 761 32.48 8.83 -14.20
C TYR A 761 32.23 7.52 -14.97
N TRP A 762 31.79 6.45 -14.28
CA TRP A 762 31.82 5.09 -14.81
C TRP A 762 30.65 4.74 -15.75
N THR A 763 29.45 5.27 -15.50
CA THR A 763 28.27 4.99 -16.33
C THR A 763 28.39 5.55 -17.74
N GLU A 764 28.93 6.76 -17.89
CA GLU A 764 29.16 7.34 -19.22
C GLU A 764 30.23 6.55 -19.98
N LYS A 765 31.29 6.12 -19.28
CA LYS A 765 32.36 5.30 -19.86
C LYS A 765 31.84 3.94 -20.37
N HIS A 766 31.06 3.21 -19.57
CA HIS A 766 30.44 1.93 -19.97
C HIS A 766 29.61 2.05 -21.24
N ILE A 767 28.75 3.08 -21.32
CA ILE A 767 27.89 3.30 -22.50
C ILE A 767 28.73 3.68 -23.72
N GLU A 768 29.75 4.53 -23.56
CA GLU A 768 30.60 4.95 -24.67
C GLU A 768 31.48 3.80 -25.19
N ASP A 769 32.05 2.98 -24.30
CA ASP A 769 32.86 1.82 -24.67
C ASP A 769 32.03 0.77 -25.43
N GLN A 770 30.76 0.57 -25.07
CA GLN A 770 29.84 -0.26 -25.82
C GLN A 770 29.52 0.30 -27.21
N ARG A 771 29.24 1.61 -27.30
CA ARG A 771 28.92 2.26 -28.59
C ARG A 771 30.11 2.26 -29.55
N ARG A 772 31.34 2.25 -29.03
CA ARG A 772 32.58 2.18 -29.81
C ARG A 772 33.04 0.76 -30.16
N LEU A 773 32.36 -0.27 -29.65
CA LEU A 773 32.74 -1.67 -29.89
C LEU A 773 32.65 -2.00 -31.39
N ASN A 774 33.80 -2.35 -31.98
CA ASN A 774 33.89 -2.85 -33.36
C ASN A 774 34.52 -4.26 -33.37
N LEU A 775 33.66 -5.28 -33.23
CA LEU A 775 34.11 -6.67 -33.12
C LEU A 775 34.86 -7.15 -34.36
N ARG A 776 34.48 -6.70 -35.57
CA ARG A 776 35.20 -7.03 -36.81
C ARG A 776 36.66 -6.56 -36.73
N SER A 777 36.88 -5.30 -36.38
CA SER A 777 38.23 -4.74 -36.25
C SER A 777 39.06 -5.46 -35.20
N VAL A 778 38.44 -5.88 -34.09
CA VAL A 778 39.11 -6.66 -33.05
C VAL A 778 39.56 -8.03 -33.58
N VAL A 779 38.66 -8.76 -34.24
CA VAL A 779 38.98 -10.09 -34.80
C VAL A 779 40.06 -9.99 -35.87
N GLU A 780 39.99 -9.00 -36.77
CA GLU A 780 41.01 -8.76 -37.80
C GLU A 780 42.38 -8.46 -37.19
N LYS A 781 42.44 -7.63 -36.14
CA LYS A 781 43.70 -7.29 -35.43
C LYS A 781 44.26 -8.46 -34.62
N ALA A 782 43.40 -9.39 -34.19
CA ALA A 782 43.78 -10.60 -33.46
C ALA A 782 44.08 -11.79 -34.39
N ALA A 783 43.94 -11.63 -35.71
CA ALA A 783 44.18 -12.69 -36.68
C ALA A 783 45.58 -13.30 -36.52
N GLY A 784 45.64 -14.62 -36.35
CA GLY A 784 46.90 -15.37 -36.15
C GLY A 784 47.32 -15.56 -34.68
N ASP A 785 46.59 -14.97 -33.71
CA ASP A 785 46.83 -15.17 -32.27
C ASP A 785 45.60 -15.80 -31.61
N ALA A 786 45.67 -17.11 -31.35
CA ALA A 786 44.55 -17.89 -30.82
C ALA A 786 44.13 -17.44 -29.41
N GLU A 787 45.06 -16.95 -28.57
CA GLU A 787 44.72 -16.44 -27.24
C GLU A 787 44.03 -15.08 -27.32
N ARG A 788 44.52 -14.15 -28.17
CA ARG A 788 43.82 -12.87 -28.40
C ARG A 788 42.43 -13.04 -28.99
N LEU A 789 42.23 -14.05 -29.85
CA LEU A 789 40.91 -14.38 -30.38
C LEU A 789 39.98 -14.95 -29.30
N ARG A 790 40.49 -15.76 -28.37
CA ARG A 790 39.72 -16.23 -27.21
C ARG A 790 39.37 -15.10 -26.24
N ASP A 791 40.30 -14.16 -26.06
CA ASP A 791 40.11 -12.99 -25.19
C ASP A 791 39.08 -12.00 -25.74
N ALA A 792 38.85 -11.99 -27.06
CA ALA A 792 37.80 -11.18 -27.69
C ALA A 792 36.40 -11.48 -27.15
N ARG A 793 36.15 -12.70 -26.62
CA ARG A 793 34.87 -13.04 -25.95
C ARG A 793 34.61 -12.17 -24.73
N GLY A 794 35.66 -11.72 -24.04
CA GLY A 794 35.54 -10.80 -22.91
C GLY A 794 34.85 -9.47 -23.28
N LEU A 795 34.90 -9.04 -24.54
CA LEU A 795 34.20 -7.84 -25.00
C LEU A 795 32.68 -7.97 -24.98
N LEU A 796 32.15 -9.21 -24.89
CA LEU A 796 30.72 -9.47 -24.76
C LEU A 796 30.25 -9.37 -23.30
N ALA A 797 31.15 -9.35 -22.30
CA ALA A 797 30.77 -9.33 -20.88
C ALA A 797 29.96 -8.08 -20.48
N PRO A 798 30.31 -6.84 -20.90
CA PRO A 798 29.49 -5.67 -20.60
C PRO A 798 28.09 -5.73 -21.25
N LEU A 799 27.97 -6.37 -22.43
CA LEU A 799 26.68 -6.56 -23.10
C LEU A 799 25.84 -7.62 -22.38
N MET A 800 26.47 -8.71 -21.92
CA MET A 800 25.85 -9.74 -21.09
C MET A 800 25.29 -9.17 -19.80
N ARG A 801 26.06 -8.29 -19.13
CA ARG A 801 25.61 -7.55 -17.94
C ARG A 801 24.30 -6.82 -18.23
N ASP A 802 24.25 -6.01 -19.28
CA ASP A 802 23.06 -5.21 -19.60
C ASP A 802 21.86 -6.08 -19.97
N THR A 803 22.08 -7.19 -20.69
CA THR A 803 21.01 -8.13 -21.05
C THR A 803 20.42 -8.81 -19.81
N LEU A 804 21.24 -9.30 -18.89
CA LEU A 804 20.77 -9.93 -17.64
C LEU A 804 20.08 -8.93 -16.72
N LEU A 805 20.59 -7.70 -16.66
CA LEU A 805 19.98 -6.61 -15.91
C LEU A 805 18.60 -6.25 -16.49
N ALA A 806 18.49 -6.19 -17.82
CA ALA A 806 17.25 -5.86 -18.50
C ALA A 806 16.13 -6.85 -18.19
N TYR A 807 16.42 -8.15 -18.01
CA TYR A 807 15.42 -9.14 -17.60
C TYR A 807 14.84 -8.85 -16.22
N ASN A 808 15.69 -8.47 -15.25
CA ASN A 808 15.23 -8.08 -13.91
C ASN A 808 14.36 -6.82 -13.99
N TYR A 809 14.79 -5.81 -14.75
CA TYR A 809 14.04 -4.58 -14.96
C TYR A 809 12.69 -4.82 -15.64
N ALA A 810 12.66 -5.62 -16.71
CA ALA A 810 11.44 -5.95 -17.45
C ALA A 810 10.45 -6.74 -16.59
N TYR A 811 10.93 -7.63 -15.72
CA TYR A 811 10.06 -8.36 -14.80
C TYR A 811 9.37 -7.45 -13.76
N TYR A 812 10.14 -6.53 -13.17
CA TYR A 812 9.65 -5.59 -12.16
C TYR A 812 9.11 -4.28 -12.74
N ALA A 813 8.98 -4.21 -14.06
CA ALA A 813 8.48 -3.06 -14.80
C ALA A 813 7.14 -2.57 -14.20
N PRO A 814 7.09 -1.33 -13.68
CA PRO A 814 5.87 -0.73 -13.15
C PRO A 814 4.74 -0.69 -14.20
N PRO A 815 3.46 -0.63 -13.80
CA PRO A 815 2.37 -0.32 -14.74
C PRO A 815 2.70 0.97 -15.52
N GLY A 816 2.49 0.99 -16.83
CA GLY A 816 2.87 2.11 -17.69
C GLY A 816 4.34 2.08 -18.15
N SER A 817 5.28 1.87 -17.23
CA SER A 817 6.74 1.75 -17.49
C SER A 817 7.33 2.89 -18.34
N GLN A 818 6.84 4.11 -18.15
CA GLN A 818 7.25 5.28 -18.94
C GLN A 818 8.75 5.53 -18.87
N ILE A 819 9.38 5.32 -17.71
CA ILE A 819 10.84 5.50 -17.60
C ILE A 819 11.62 4.52 -18.50
N LEU A 820 11.12 3.29 -18.65
CA LEU A 820 11.75 2.26 -19.49
C LEU A 820 11.43 2.44 -20.98
N TYR A 821 10.34 3.13 -21.32
CA TYR A 821 10.00 3.42 -22.72
C TYR A 821 10.65 4.70 -23.24
N THR A 822 10.80 5.72 -22.38
CA THR A 822 11.25 7.05 -22.80
C THR A 822 12.76 7.23 -22.71
N ASN A 823 13.45 6.47 -21.86
CA ASN A 823 14.90 6.53 -21.69
C ASN A 823 15.58 5.22 -22.15
N PRO A 824 16.07 5.12 -23.40
CA PRO A 824 16.59 3.88 -23.99
C PRO A 824 17.90 3.38 -23.39
N VAL A 825 18.51 4.13 -22.47
CA VAL A 825 19.77 3.76 -21.79
C VAL A 825 19.60 3.55 -20.29
N PHE A 826 18.37 3.60 -19.76
CA PHE A 826 18.10 3.56 -18.33
C PHE A 826 18.59 2.27 -17.64
N VAL A 827 18.44 1.12 -18.28
CA VAL A 827 18.97 -0.16 -17.76
C VAL A 827 20.50 -0.11 -17.73
N ARG A 828 21.11 0.30 -18.83
CA ARG A 828 22.57 0.28 -19.05
C ARG A 828 23.30 1.30 -18.18
N SER A 829 22.59 2.36 -17.76
CA SER A 829 23.09 3.42 -16.89
C SER A 829 23.03 3.08 -15.40
N HIS A 830 22.60 1.86 -15.01
CA HIS A 830 22.70 1.42 -13.62
C HIS A 830 24.15 1.49 -13.14
N ASP A 831 24.39 2.09 -11.96
CA ASP A 831 25.72 2.27 -11.38
C ASP A 831 25.90 1.39 -10.14
N PHE A 832 26.64 0.28 -10.26
CA PHE A 832 26.92 -0.60 -9.12
C PHE A 832 28.03 -0.07 -8.20
N ILE A 833 28.76 0.98 -8.58
CA ILE A 833 29.88 1.47 -7.76
C ILE A 833 29.47 2.73 -6.99
N GLY A 834 28.72 3.61 -7.64
CA GLY A 834 28.32 4.90 -7.10
C GLY A 834 29.48 5.90 -7.00
N ASN A 835 29.35 6.87 -6.10
CA ASN A 835 30.31 7.97 -5.96
C ASN A 835 31.67 7.49 -5.43
N GLN A 836 32.76 8.06 -5.97
CA GLN A 836 34.12 7.73 -5.50
C GLN A 836 34.25 8.00 -3.99
N GLY A 837 34.73 6.99 -3.24
CA GLY A 837 34.89 7.06 -1.78
C GLY A 837 33.74 6.47 -0.97
N ALA A 838 32.59 6.17 -1.58
CA ALA A 838 31.49 5.41 -0.98
C ALA A 838 31.35 4.04 -1.66
N ASN A 839 31.20 2.97 -0.88
CA ASN A 839 30.94 1.63 -1.45
C ASN A 839 29.42 1.40 -1.54
N HIS A 840 28.84 1.64 -2.73
CA HIS A 840 27.41 1.43 -2.99
C HIS A 840 27.07 0.01 -3.48
N THR A 841 28.04 -0.81 -3.86
CA THR A 841 27.81 -2.09 -4.57
C THR A 841 26.83 -3.03 -3.89
N TRP A 842 26.82 -3.05 -2.56
CA TRP A 842 25.96 -3.94 -1.78
C TRP A 842 24.88 -3.17 -0.99
N ARG A 843 24.69 -1.88 -1.28
CA ARG A 843 23.67 -1.02 -0.67
C ARG A 843 22.32 -1.18 -1.40
N GLN A 844 21.27 -0.63 -0.79
CA GLN A 844 19.96 -0.50 -1.44
C GLN A 844 20.10 0.21 -2.79
N THR A 845 19.30 -0.22 -3.75
CA THR A 845 19.08 0.47 -5.01
C THR A 845 18.38 1.79 -4.74
N GLU A 846 18.96 2.90 -5.18
CA GLU A 846 18.43 4.25 -5.01
C GLU A 846 18.31 4.96 -6.37
N VAL A 847 17.30 5.83 -6.50
CA VAL A 847 17.15 6.71 -7.66
C VAL A 847 18.06 7.93 -7.48
N LEU A 848 19.00 8.16 -8.39
CA LEU A 848 19.83 9.36 -8.41
C LEU A 848 19.58 10.21 -9.65
N GLY A 849 19.69 11.53 -9.49
CA GLY A 849 19.58 12.48 -10.60
C GLY A 849 18.14 12.78 -11.05
N SER A 850 17.11 12.35 -10.32
CA SER A 850 15.71 12.69 -10.60
C SER A 850 15.47 14.20 -10.64
N GLY A 851 14.65 14.68 -11.58
CA GLY A 851 14.29 16.10 -11.71
C GLY A 851 15.22 16.94 -12.60
N TRP A 852 16.32 16.37 -13.10
CA TRP A 852 17.24 17.06 -14.01
C TRP A 852 17.00 16.67 -15.48
N PRO A 853 16.78 17.64 -16.41
CA PRO A 853 16.56 17.34 -17.83
C PRO A 853 17.69 16.53 -18.48
N SER A 854 18.93 16.70 -17.99
CA SER A 854 20.13 16.01 -18.49
C SER A 854 20.18 14.51 -18.18
N SER A 855 19.36 14.03 -17.24
CA SER A 855 19.35 12.64 -16.78
C SER A 855 18.20 11.81 -17.38
N ALA A 856 17.28 12.43 -18.14
CA ALA A 856 16.10 11.79 -18.72
C ALA A 856 15.33 10.88 -17.73
N GLY A 857 15.10 11.39 -16.50
CA GLY A 857 14.39 10.67 -15.44
C GLY A 857 15.28 10.09 -14.33
N GLY A 858 16.61 10.20 -14.46
CA GLY A 858 17.59 9.74 -13.47
C GLY A 858 18.26 8.43 -13.87
N ARG A 859 18.96 7.81 -12.92
CA ARG A 859 19.53 6.46 -13.02
C ARG A 859 19.45 5.75 -11.67
N LEU A 860 19.61 4.43 -11.68
CA LEU A 860 19.67 3.66 -10.44
C LEU A 860 21.12 3.40 -10.01
N VAL A 861 21.37 3.44 -8.71
CA VAL A 861 22.69 3.18 -8.11
C VAL A 861 22.55 2.16 -6.98
N GLY A 862 23.51 1.25 -6.84
CA GLY A 862 23.56 0.26 -5.77
C GLY A 862 23.45 -1.18 -6.27
N SER A 863 23.06 -2.10 -5.39
CA SER A 863 22.74 -3.49 -5.75
C SER A 863 21.38 -3.60 -6.43
N LEU A 864 20.94 -4.82 -6.78
CA LEU A 864 19.55 -5.09 -7.20
C LEU A 864 18.60 -5.47 -6.08
N ALA A 865 19.06 -5.53 -4.83
CA ALA A 865 18.28 -6.04 -3.70
C ALA A 865 16.97 -5.26 -3.47
N THR A 866 16.91 -3.97 -3.83
CA THR A 866 15.70 -3.14 -3.72
C THR A 866 15.21 -2.58 -5.05
N LEU A 867 15.65 -3.18 -6.17
CA LEU A 867 15.29 -2.77 -7.53
C LEU A 867 13.78 -2.55 -7.74
N PRO A 868 12.88 -3.44 -7.27
CA PRO A 868 11.45 -3.27 -7.53
C PRO A 868 10.87 -1.98 -6.93
N TYR A 869 11.37 -1.57 -5.77
CA TYR A 869 10.93 -0.33 -5.11
C TYR A 869 11.49 0.90 -5.83
N ALA A 870 12.79 0.87 -6.17
CA ALA A 870 13.43 1.99 -6.87
C ALA A 870 12.83 2.23 -8.26
N LEU A 871 12.42 1.18 -8.98
CA LEU A 871 11.69 1.33 -10.24
C LEU A 871 10.32 1.98 -10.03
N ALA A 872 9.58 1.57 -9.01
CA ALA A 872 8.28 2.15 -8.70
C ALA A 872 8.40 3.61 -8.23
N GLU A 873 9.42 3.94 -7.45
CA GLU A 873 9.77 5.30 -7.05
C GLU A 873 10.13 6.19 -8.24
N ALA A 874 10.86 5.66 -9.22
CA ALA A 874 11.20 6.39 -10.43
C ALA A 874 9.97 6.61 -11.33
N GLU A 875 9.11 5.59 -11.47
CA GLU A 875 7.90 5.65 -12.28
C GLU A 875 6.84 6.62 -11.72
N GLN A 876 6.74 6.76 -10.40
CA GLN A 876 5.68 7.58 -9.79
C GLN A 876 5.63 9.02 -10.35
N ASN A 877 6.78 9.57 -10.75
CA ASN A 877 6.89 10.91 -11.32
C ASN A 877 6.29 11.04 -12.73
N PHE A 878 5.98 9.92 -13.39
CA PHE A 878 5.31 9.86 -14.68
C PHE A 878 3.80 9.62 -14.56
N LEU A 879 3.30 9.29 -13.35
CA LEU A 879 1.87 9.12 -13.09
C LEU A 879 1.23 10.49 -12.90
N ILE A 880 0.32 10.85 -13.80
CA ILE A 880 -0.38 12.14 -13.77
C ILE A 880 -1.66 11.97 -12.97
N PRO A 881 -1.82 12.64 -11.82
CA PRO A 881 -3.06 12.58 -11.06
C PRO A 881 -4.22 13.20 -11.86
N ALA A 882 -5.40 12.60 -11.77
CA ALA A 882 -6.63 13.10 -12.38
C ALA A 882 -7.05 14.47 -11.80
N GLN A 883 -6.58 14.80 -10.59
CA GLN A 883 -6.87 16.06 -9.89
C GLN A 883 -5.60 16.91 -9.75
N THR A 884 -5.66 18.18 -10.16
CA THR A 884 -4.50 19.10 -10.25
C THR A 884 -3.81 19.40 -8.90
N GLN A 885 -4.47 19.13 -7.77
CA GLN A 885 -3.97 19.39 -6.41
C GLN A 885 -3.66 18.10 -5.61
N ALA A 886 -3.64 16.93 -6.25
CA ALA A 886 -3.40 15.67 -5.55
C ALA A 886 -1.95 15.55 -5.06
N LEU A 887 -1.77 15.18 -3.80
CA LEU A 887 -0.48 14.77 -3.26
C LEU A 887 -0.12 13.37 -3.79
N ILE A 888 1.04 13.23 -4.42
CA ILE A 888 1.64 11.91 -4.69
C ILE A 888 2.35 11.46 -3.41
N TRP A 889 1.92 10.32 -2.84
CA TRP A 889 2.55 9.75 -1.65
C TRP A 889 3.83 9.02 -2.01
N SER A 890 4.97 9.67 -1.74
CA SER A 890 6.31 9.26 -2.19
C SER A 890 6.70 7.83 -1.83
N ASP A 891 6.17 7.28 -0.73
CA ASP A 891 6.43 5.89 -0.32
C ASP A 891 5.24 4.95 -0.50
N LEU A 892 3.99 5.44 -0.34
CA LEU A 892 2.83 4.56 -0.52
C LEU A 892 2.55 4.24 -1.97
N VAL A 893 2.72 5.19 -2.90
CA VAL A 893 2.52 4.92 -4.32
C VAL A 893 3.51 3.84 -4.82
N PRO A 894 4.82 3.95 -4.56
CA PRO A 894 5.74 2.87 -4.88
C PRO A 894 5.37 1.53 -4.23
N GLN A 895 4.94 1.54 -2.96
CA GLN A 895 4.51 0.32 -2.27
C GLN A 895 3.23 -0.31 -2.87
N MET A 896 2.29 0.50 -3.37
CA MET A 896 1.09 0.00 -4.07
C MET A 896 1.46 -0.64 -5.42
N ILE A 897 2.32 0.03 -6.20
CA ILE A 897 2.85 -0.50 -7.47
C ILE A 897 3.57 -1.82 -7.21
N LEU A 898 4.43 -1.86 -6.18
CA LEU A 898 5.14 -3.06 -5.74
C LEU A 898 4.18 -4.21 -5.43
N SER A 899 3.12 -3.93 -4.67
CA SER A 899 2.09 -4.90 -4.28
C SER A 899 1.26 -5.42 -5.46
N ALA A 900 1.23 -4.70 -6.59
CA ALA A 900 0.58 -5.14 -7.82
C ALA A 900 1.52 -5.91 -8.77
N LYS A 901 2.84 -5.77 -8.61
CA LYS A 901 3.85 -6.34 -9.54
C LYS A 901 4.61 -7.55 -9.00
N ILE A 902 4.87 -7.63 -7.70
CA ILE A 902 5.64 -8.72 -7.10
C ILE A 902 4.83 -10.02 -7.00
N PRO A 903 3.59 -10.03 -6.46
CA PRO A 903 2.75 -11.22 -6.53
C PRO A 903 2.48 -11.59 -7.99
N ARG A 904 2.51 -12.89 -8.29
CA ARG A 904 2.09 -13.44 -9.58
C ARG A 904 1.05 -14.51 -9.35
N TRP A 905 -0.02 -14.49 -10.13
CA TRP A 905 -1.20 -15.32 -9.90
C TRP A 905 -1.27 -16.55 -10.81
N TRP A 906 -0.16 -16.94 -11.43
CA TRP A 906 -0.08 -18.11 -12.33
C TRP A 906 -0.44 -19.44 -11.65
N ASN A 907 -0.19 -19.56 -10.34
CA ASN A 907 -0.50 -20.75 -9.55
C ASN A 907 -1.76 -20.57 -8.68
N VAL A 908 -2.55 -19.53 -8.94
CA VAL A 908 -3.78 -19.26 -8.20
C VAL A 908 -4.97 -19.92 -8.90
N THR A 909 -5.82 -20.60 -8.12
CA THR A 909 -7.00 -21.30 -8.64
C THR A 909 -8.24 -20.42 -8.61
N PRO A 910 -9.26 -20.68 -9.47
CA PRO A 910 -10.54 -19.99 -9.39
C PRO A 910 -11.16 -20.05 -7.99
N SER A 911 -11.05 -21.19 -7.31
CA SER A 911 -11.56 -21.37 -5.95
C SER A 911 -10.86 -20.48 -4.93
N GLN A 912 -9.56 -20.18 -5.08
CA GLN A 912 -8.86 -19.24 -4.20
C GLN A 912 -9.34 -17.80 -4.41
N VAL A 913 -9.53 -17.37 -5.66
CA VAL A 913 -10.08 -16.04 -5.97
C VAL A 913 -11.49 -15.91 -5.40
N HIS A 914 -12.32 -16.94 -5.59
CA HIS A 914 -13.67 -17.01 -5.05
C HIS A 914 -13.68 -16.96 -3.52
N TRP A 915 -12.81 -17.71 -2.86
CA TRP A 915 -12.72 -17.73 -1.40
C TRP A 915 -12.36 -16.37 -0.81
N VAL A 916 -11.48 -15.60 -1.47
CA VAL A 916 -11.20 -14.20 -1.10
C VAL A 916 -12.43 -13.32 -1.31
N GLY A 917 -13.11 -13.45 -2.45
CA GLY A 917 -14.37 -12.74 -2.73
C GLY A 917 -15.43 -12.97 -1.65
N LEU A 918 -15.61 -14.22 -1.23
CA LEU A 918 -16.56 -14.62 -0.19
C LEU A 918 -16.22 -13.96 1.15
N HIS A 919 -14.94 -13.89 1.55
CA HIS A 919 -14.55 -13.23 2.79
C HIS A 919 -14.92 -11.74 2.80
N LEU A 920 -14.68 -11.04 1.69
CA LEU A 920 -15.02 -9.61 1.61
C LEU A 920 -16.55 -9.41 1.61
N ARG A 921 -17.31 -10.27 0.94
CA ARG A 921 -18.79 -10.24 0.96
C ARG A 921 -19.34 -10.58 2.33
N TYR A 922 -18.84 -11.62 2.99
CA TYR A 922 -19.28 -12.00 4.33
C TYR A 922 -18.93 -10.94 5.37
N GLY A 923 -17.76 -10.28 5.25
CA GLY A 923 -17.42 -9.12 6.08
C GLY A 923 -18.43 -7.96 5.93
N ARG A 924 -18.94 -7.71 4.72
CA ARG A 924 -20.00 -6.71 4.48
C ARG A 924 -21.35 -7.15 5.06
N GLU A 925 -21.70 -8.43 4.88
CA GLU A 925 -22.91 -9.02 5.47
C GLU A 925 -22.90 -8.85 7.00
N LEU A 926 -21.79 -9.21 7.65
CA LEU A 926 -21.64 -9.07 9.11
C LEU A 926 -21.85 -7.63 9.56
N LEU A 927 -21.23 -6.66 8.89
CA LEU A 927 -21.44 -5.24 9.19
C LEU A 927 -22.90 -4.82 9.03
N ALA A 928 -23.55 -5.22 7.94
CA ALA A 928 -24.96 -4.91 7.71
C ALA A 928 -25.89 -5.55 8.74
N GLU A 929 -25.64 -6.80 9.14
CA GLU A 929 -26.38 -7.46 10.21
C GLU A 929 -26.17 -6.81 11.57
N GLY A 930 -24.95 -6.33 11.86
CA GLY A 930 -24.63 -5.58 13.08
C GLY A 930 -25.46 -4.30 13.25
N ALA A 931 -26.11 -3.81 12.20
CA ALA A 931 -27.02 -2.67 12.30
C ALA A 931 -28.33 -3.01 13.02
N PHE A 932 -28.78 -4.27 12.99
CA PHE A 932 -30.03 -4.71 13.62
C PHE A 932 -29.86 -5.87 14.64
N ASP A 933 -28.65 -6.44 14.77
CA ASP A 933 -28.27 -7.40 15.80
C ASP A 933 -27.19 -6.81 16.75
N PRO A 934 -27.58 -6.31 17.94
CA PRO A 934 -26.66 -5.67 18.88
C PRO A 934 -25.56 -6.59 19.44
N GLU A 935 -25.83 -7.90 19.56
CA GLU A 935 -24.83 -8.86 20.06
C GLU A 935 -23.74 -9.06 19.00
N LEU A 936 -24.15 -9.28 17.74
CA LEU A 936 -23.22 -9.35 16.63
C LEU A 936 -22.44 -8.03 16.46
N ARG A 937 -23.10 -6.88 16.63
CA ARG A 937 -22.41 -5.58 16.61
C ARG A 937 -21.28 -5.52 17.64
N ALA A 938 -21.51 -5.97 18.86
CA ALA A 938 -20.47 -5.99 19.89
C ALA A 938 -19.29 -6.91 19.49
N GLU A 939 -19.57 -8.10 18.94
CA GLU A 939 -18.52 -9.01 18.43
C GLU A 939 -17.71 -8.38 17.29
N ILE A 940 -18.37 -7.73 16.35
CA ILE A 940 -17.72 -7.05 15.22
C ILE A 940 -16.79 -5.94 15.72
N LEU A 941 -17.29 -5.10 16.64
CA LEU A 941 -16.51 -3.99 17.17
C LEU A 941 -15.33 -4.47 17.99
N ASP A 942 -15.46 -5.56 18.76
CA ASP A 942 -14.34 -6.19 19.45
C ASP A 942 -13.25 -6.63 18.45
N GLN A 943 -13.62 -7.33 17.37
CA GLN A 943 -12.65 -7.75 16.36
C GLN A 943 -12.04 -6.58 15.58
N LEU A 944 -12.85 -5.60 15.18
CA LEU A 944 -12.39 -4.41 14.47
C LEU A 944 -11.47 -3.56 15.35
N SER A 945 -11.73 -3.50 16.66
CA SER A 945 -10.89 -2.77 17.62
C SER A 945 -9.45 -3.25 17.63
N ILE A 946 -9.17 -4.45 17.12
CA ILE A 946 -7.84 -5.05 17.05
C ILE A 946 -7.06 -4.54 15.81
N LEU A 947 -7.76 -4.10 14.76
CA LEU A 947 -7.21 -3.73 13.46
C LEU A 947 -7.28 -2.21 13.21
N ALA A 948 -8.25 -1.54 13.81
CA ALA A 948 -8.52 -0.11 13.66
C ALA A 948 -8.12 0.70 14.90
N ALA A 949 -8.01 2.01 14.74
CA ALA A 949 -7.92 2.93 15.87
C ALA A 949 -9.25 2.97 16.65
N PRO A 950 -9.24 3.24 17.97
CA PRO A 950 -10.43 3.37 18.79
C PRO A 950 -11.48 4.32 18.20
N VAL A 951 -11.08 5.52 17.75
CA VAL A 951 -11.99 6.51 17.16
C VAL A 951 -12.74 5.96 15.94
N ARG A 952 -12.05 5.24 15.03
CA ARG A 952 -12.66 4.63 13.84
C ARG A 952 -13.60 3.50 14.23
N THR A 953 -13.21 2.68 15.20
CA THR A 953 -14.03 1.57 15.68
C THR A 953 -15.34 2.09 16.26
N ARG A 954 -15.28 3.16 17.06
CA ARG A 954 -16.48 3.81 17.62
C ARG A 954 -17.35 4.44 16.55
N GLU A 955 -16.74 5.09 15.57
CA GLU A 955 -17.48 5.66 14.44
C GLU A 955 -18.23 4.60 13.64
N VAL A 956 -17.59 3.46 13.33
CA VAL A 956 -18.25 2.31 12.70
C VAL A 956 -19.40 1.82 13.58
N GLY A 957 -19.18 1.64 14.89
CA GLY A 957 -20.23 1.21 15.82
C GLY A 957 -21.44 2.14 15.82
N ARG A 958 -21.20 3.45 15.85
CA ARG A 958 -22.23 4.49 15.77
C ARG A 958 -23.01 4.42 14.47
N LEU A 959 -22.33 4.28 13.33
CA LEU A 959 -22.97 4.16 12.02
C LEU A 959 -23.86 2.90 11.94
N LEU A 960 -23.41 1.77 12.51
CA LEU A 960 -24.20 0.55 12.59
C LEU A 960 -25.43 0.74 13.48
N GLU A 961 -25.27 1.31 14.68
CA GLU A 961 -26.39 1.64 15.58
C GLU A 961 -27.47 2.49 14.90
N GLN A 962 -27.07 3.32 13.95
CA GLN A 962 -27.95 4.22 13.21
C GLN A 962 -28.55 3.62 11.93
N GLY A 963 -28.22 2.36 11.60
CA GLY A 963 -28.66 1.75 10.35
C GLY A 963 -27.92 2.24 9.10
N SER A 964 -26.85 3.02 9.25
CA SER A 964 -26.02 3.51 8.14
C SER A 964 -24.93 2.50 7.77
N ALA A 965 -25.32 1.25 7.49
CA ALA A 965 -24.38 0.16 7.25
C ALA A 965 -23.45 0.42 6.05
N LYS A 966 -23.96 1.01 4.96
CA LYS A 966 -23.14 1.40 3.81
C LYS A 966 -22.00 2.33 4.19
N GLU A 967 -22.28 3.38 4.96
CA GLU A 967 -21.25 4.32 5.44
C GLU A 967 -20.26 3.62 6.39
N ALA A 968 -20.75 2.68 7.23
CA ALA A 968 -19.90 1.89 8.12
C ALA A 968 -18.93 1.00 7.32
N ILE A 969 -19.44 0.26 6.32
CA ILE A 969 -18.65 -0.51 5.36
C ILE A 969 -17.65 0.41 4.66
N ASP A 970 -18.07 1.64 4.34
CA ASP A 970 -17.22 2.59 3.65
C ASP A 970 -15.99 3.03 4.47
N ARG A 971 -16.02 2.87 5.80
CA ARG A 971 -14.91 3.17 6.71
C ARG A 971 -13.99 1.98 7.01
N VAL A 972 -14.29 0.79 6.48
CA VAL A 972 -13.52 -0.44 6.73
C VAL A 972 -12.71 -0.84 5.49
N THR A 973 -11.44 -1.18 5.69
CA THR A 973 -10.51 -1.57 4.62
C THR A 973 -10.74 -3.02 4.14
N PRO A 974 -10.28 -3.39 2.93
CA PRO A 974 -10.42 -4.76 2.42
C PRO A 974 -9.82 -5.84 3.33
N SER A 975 -8.65 -5.58 3.92
CA SER A 975 -8.00 -6.51 4.85
C SER A 975 -8.78 -6.66 6.16
N GLU A 976 -9.40 -5.58 6.65
CA GLU A 976 -10.26 -5.64 7.83
C GLU A 976 -11.53 -6.44 7.59
N LEU A 977 -12.18 -6.29 6.43
CA LEU A 977 -13.32 -7.13 6.04
C LEU A 977 -12.93 -8.61 5.97
N PHE A 978 -11.80 -8.89 5.33
CA PHE A 978 -11.27 -10.25 5.21
C PHE A 978 -11.01 -10.89 6.58
N LEU A 979 -10.40 -10.14 7.51
CA LEU A 979 -10.10 -10.63 8.84
C LEU A 979 -11.34 -10.76 9.72
N LEU A 980 -12.30 -9.84 9.62
CA LEU A 980 -13.57 -9.94 10.31
C LEU A 980 -14.30 -11.25 9.90
N ALA A 981 -14.36 -11.53 8.60
CA ALA A 981 -14.92 -12.76 8.08
C ALA A 981 -14.17 -14.01 8.57
N ARG A 982 -12.83 -13.98 8.57
CA ARG A 982 -12.02 -15.09 9.10
C ARG A 982 -12.36 -15.44 10.54
N GLU A 983 -12.43 -14.42 11.41
CA GLU A 983 -12.62 -14.65 12.85
C GLU A 983 -14.05 -15.08 13.20
N LEU A 984 -15.04 -14.67 12.41
CA LEU A 984 -16.45 -14.95 12.70
C LEU A 984 -17.03 -16.15 11.92
N ALA A 985 -16.54 -16.46 10.71
CA ALA A 985 -17.03 -17.60 9.91
C ALA A 985 -16.88 -18.94 10.65
N GLY A 986 -15.80 -19.12 11.42
CA GLY A 986 -15.59 -20.32 12.23
C GLY A 986 -16.47 -20.39 13.48
N LYS A 987 -16.87 -19.25 14.04
CA LYS A 987 -17.64 -19.14 15.30
C LYS A 987 -19.15 -19.22 15.08
N ARG A 988 -19.63 -18.83 13.90
CA ARG A 988 -21.07 -18.69 13.58
C ARG A 988 -21.54 -19.69 12.50
N ARG A 989 -21.21 -20.98 12.66
CA ARG A 989 -21.54 -22.01 11.65
C ARG A 989 -23.04 -22.22 11.39
N ASP A 990 -23.89 -21.84 12.33
CA ASP A 990 -25.35 -22.05 12.29
C ASP A 990 -26.15 -20.76 12.05
N ASP A 991 -25.51 -19.68 11.58
CA ASP A 991 -26.18 -18.37 11.40
C ASP A 991 -27.10 -18.28 10.15
N GLY A 992 -27.02 -19.28 9.26
CA GLY A 992 -27.80 -19.36 8.03
C GLY A 992 -27.22 -18.57 6.84
N SER A 993 -26.00 -18.03 6.96
CA SER A 993 -25.32 -17.36 5.84
C SER A 993 -24.80 -18.38 4.81
N CYS A 994 -25.22 -18.22 3.55
CA CYS A 994 -24.70 -19.01 2.44
C CYS A 994 -23.21 -18.71 2.17
N LEU A 995 -22.75 -17.49 2.49
CA LEU A 995 -21.37 -17.07 2.31
C LEU A 995 -20.44 -17.76 3.32
N ALA A 996 -20.81 -17.77 4.60
CA ALA A 996 -20.06 -18.46 5.65
C ALA A 996 -19.97 -19.97 5.40
N ALA A 997 -21.09 -20.58 4.97
CA ALA A 997 -21.15 -22.00 4.64
C ALA A 997 -20.17 -22.37 3.51
N GLU A 998 -20.14 -21.60 2.43
CA GLU A 998 -19.24 -21.83 1.30
C GLU A 998 -17.77 -21.61 1.68
N ILE A 999 -17.45 -20.59 2.50
CA ILE A 999 -16.09 -20.36 3.03
C ILE A 999 -15.57 -21.61 3.73
N VAL A 1000 -16.38 -22.20 4.61
CA VAL A 1000 -16.02 -23.40 5.37
C VAL A 1000 -15.93 -24.61 4.45
N GLN A 1001 -16.86 -24.78 3.51
CA GLN A 1001 -16.89 -25.89 2.57
C GLN A 1001 -15.64 -25.93 1.69
N LEU A 1002 -15.25 -24.81 1.08
CA LEU A 1002 -14.08 -24.72 0.21
C LEU A 1002 -12.77 -24.99 0.96
N ALA A 1003 -12.63 -24.44 2.16
CA ALA A 1003 -11.46 -24.70 3.00
C ALA A 1003 -11.35 -26.18 3.39
N GLN A 1004 -12.47 -26.88 3.57
CA GLN A 1004 -12.50 -28.32 3.84
C GLN A 1004 -12.23 -29.18 2.61
N SER A 1005 -12.71 -28.77 1.43
CA SER A 1005 -12.53 -29.54 0.19
C SER A 1005 -11.09 -29.51 -0.32
N SER A 1006 -10.40 -28.39 -0.15
CA SER A 1006 -9.04 -28.17 -0.68
C SER A 1006 -8.09 -27.55 0.36
N PRO A 1007 -7.84 -28.20 1.51
CA PRO A 1007 -7.17 -27.57 2.67
C PRO A 1007 -5.71 -27.17 2.42
N ARG A 1008 -5.05 -27.75 1.41
CA ARG A 1008 -3.69 -27.37 1.01
C ARG A 1008 -3.65 -26.07 0.20
N GLU A 1009 -4.68 -25.83 -0.61
CA GLU A 1009 -4.76 -24.69 -1.53
C GLU A 1009 -5.55 -23.53 -0.91
N ILE A 1010 -6.61 -23.84 -0.15
CA ILE A 1010 -7.54 -22.88 0.43
C ILE A 1010 -7.31 -22.84 1.94
N ASN A 1011 -6.39 -21.99 2.35
CA ASN A 1011 -6.11 -21.67 3.75
C ASN A 1011 -5.53 -20.25 3.85
N TYR A 1012 -5.42 -19.72 5.06
CA TYR A 1012 -4.97 -18.35 5.24
C TYR A 1012 -3.50 -18.14 4.84
N ASP A 1013 -2.63 -19.14 4.96
CA ASP A 1013 -1.22 -19.02 4.60
C ASP A 1013 -1.04 -18.95 3.08
N SER A 1014 -1.78 -19.76 2.32
CA SER A 1014 -1.76 -19.74 0.86
C SER A 1014 -2.33 -18.42 0.32
N ILE A 1015 -3.42 -17.92 0.90
CA ILE A 1015 -4.02 -16.64 0.52
C ILE A 1015 -3.13 -15.46 0.93
N SER A 1016 -2.48 -15.52 2.09
CA SER A 1016 -1.49 -14.53 2.52
C SER A 1016 -0.33 -14.43 1.53
N ARG A 1017 0.15 -15.57 1.02
CA ARG A 1017 1.21 -15.61 0.00
C ARG A 1017 0.76 -15.13 -1.38
N ALA A 1018 -0.50 -15.39 -1.75
CA ALA A 1018 -1.03 -15.03 -3.07
C ALA A 1018 -1.52 -13.58 -3.17
N PHE A 1019 -2.10 -13.05 -2.08
CA PHE A 1019 -2.80 -11.75 -2.06
C PHE A 1019 -2.35 -10.84 -0.91
N GLY A 1020 -1.26 -11.17 -0.23
CA GLY A 1020 -0.57 -10.24 0.68
C GLY A 1020 0.23 -9.17 -0.07
N SER A 1021 0.93 -8.33 0.68
CA SER A 1021 1.90 -7.39 0.10
C SER A 1021 3.34 -7.75 0.49
N PRO A 1022 4.33 -7.45 -0.35
CA PRO A 1022 5.74 -7.56 0.00
C PRO A 1022 6.10 -6.50 1.05
N LYS A 1023 6.89 -6.87 2.06
CA LYS A 1023 7.19 -6.01 3.21
C LYS A 1023 8.69 -5.97 3.53
N PRO A 1024 9.53 -5.45 2.63
CA PRO A 1024 10.98 -5.46 2.80
C PRO A 1024 11.47 -4.61 3.98
N THR A 1025 10.72 -3.62 4.47
CA THR A 1025 11.08 -2.81 5.64
C THR A 1025 10.54 -3.42 6.94
N LEU A 1026 9.29 -3.88 6.94
CA LEU A 1026 8.62 -4.46 8.11
C LEU A 1026 9.04 -5.91 8.39
N ALA A 1027 9.36 -6.68 7.35
CA ALA A 1027 9.60 -8.12 7.42
C ALA A 1027 10.90 -8.59 6.74
N ASN A 1028 11.73 -7.67 6.21
CA ASN A 1028 12.99 -8.01 5.51
C ASN A 1028 12.80 -9.07 4.41
N SER A 1029 11.65 -9.05 3.73
CA SER A 1029 11.28 -10.02 2.71
C SER A 1029 10.40 -9.40 1.63
N TYR A 1030 10.58 -9.89 0.40
CA TYR A 1030 9.69 -9.62 -0.72
C TYR A 1030 8.65 -10.72 -0.94
N GLU A 1031 8.65 -11.79 -0.12
CA GLU A 1031 7.55 -12.75 -0.06
C GLU A 1031 6.27 -12.00 0.36
N PRO A 1032 5.18 -12.03 -0.43
CA PRO A 1032 3.93 -11.39 -0.03
C PRO A 1032 3.37 -12.02 1.24
N GLU A 1033 2.92 -11.20 2.19
CA GLU A 1033 2.33 -11.65 3.45
C GLU A 1033 1.25 -10.67 3.94
N LEU A 1034 0.22 -11.19 4.60
CA LEU A 1034 -0.73 -10.44 5.42
C LEU A 1034 -0.29 -10.51 6.89
N MET A 1035 0.30 -9.43 7.40
CA MET A 1035 0.78 -9.38 8.79
C MET A 1035 -0.37 -9.13 9.79
N ASN A 1036 -1.51 -8.66 9.31
CA ASN A 1036 -2.71 -8.33 10.08
C ASN A 1036 -2.44 -7.26 11.15
N LEU A 1037 -1.70 -6.22 10.76
CA LEU A 1037 -1.35 -5.09 11.60
C LEU A 1037 -2.41 -4.00 11.56
N ARG A 1038 -2.46 -3.20 12.63
CA ARG A 1038 -3.06 -1.87 12.53
C ARG A 1038 -2.19 -1.00 11.64
N THR A 1039 -2.80 -0.14 10.84
CA THR A 1039 -2.05 0.88 10.09
C THR A 1039 -1.20 1.70 11.05
N PHE A 1040 0.08 1.83 10.74
CA PHE A 1040 0.99 2.67 11.50
C PHE A 1040 0.61 4.13 11.22
N PRO A 1041 0.72 5.04 12.21
CA PRO A 1041 0.50 6.46 11.95
C PRO A 1041 1.63 6.99 11.07
N THR A 1042 1.43 8.16 10.46
CA THR A 1042 2.47 8.75 9.61
C THR A 1042 3.71 9.10 10.42
N LEU A 1043 4.85 8.80 9.82
CA LEU A 1043 6.19 9.08 10.31
C LEU A 1043 6.94 9.65 9.09
N MET A 1044 7.71 10.74 9.23
CA MET A 1044 8.47 11.26 8.07
C MET A 1044 9.87 10.62 7.96
N GLY A 1045 10.50 10.75 6.79
CA GLY A 1045 11.80 10.13 6.47
C GLY A 1045 11.67 8.63 6.17
N TYR A 1046 12.71 7.82 6.41
CA TYR A 1046 12.69 6.35 6.24
C TYR A 1046 11.46 5.63 6.85
N SER A 1047 10.78 6.30 7.79
CA SER A 1047 9.64 5.77 8.52
C SER A 1047 8.29 5.85 7.77
N SER A 1048 8.16 6.61 6.69
CA SER A 1048 6.93 6.66 5.87
C SER A 1048 6.69 5.36 5.11
N ARG A 1049 7.76 4.64 4.75
CA ARG A 1049 7.65 3.31 4.14
C ARG A 1049 7.05 2.26 5.09
N ILE A 1050 7.26 2.39 6.40
CA ILE A 1050 6.64 1.50 7.41
C ILE A 1050 5.13 1.71 7.46
N MET A 1051 4.68 2.96 7.39
CA MET A 1051 3.26 3.28 7.22
C MET A 1051 2.74 2.66 5.92
N ALA A 1052 3.45 2.84 4.82
CA ALA A 1052 3.06 2.29 3.53
C ALA A 1052 2.93 0.75 3.55
N GLU A 1053 3.90 0.04 4.12
CA GLU A 1053 3.90 -1.42 4.23
C GLU A 1053 2.85 -1.94 5.25
N SER A 1054 2.38 -1.10 6.17
CA SER A 1054 1.27 -1.42 7.08
C SER A 1054 -0.11 -1.33 6.41
N TRP A 1055 -0.21 -0.73 5.21
CA TRP A 1055 -1.37 -0.86 4.35
C TRP A 1055 -1.36 -2.27 3.73
N GLU A 1056 -2.10 -3.20 4.34
CA GLU A 1056 -1.91 -4.64 4.13
C GLU A 1056 -2.02 -5.10 2.68
N SER A 1057 -3.16 -4.88 2.00
CA SER A 1057 -3.29 -5.34 0.61
C SER A 1057 -4.52 -4.77 -0.11
N ASN A 1058 -4.27 -4.10 -1.25
CA ASN A 1058 -5.33 -3.78 -2.22
C ASN A 1058 -5.72 -5.00 -3.07
N THR A 1059 -4.85 -6.00 -3.18
CA THR A 1059 -5.09 -7.16 -4.06
C THR A 1059 -6.24 -8.02 -3.55
N LEU A 1060 -6.57 -7.98 -2.25
CA LEU A 1060 -7.79 -8.58 -1.71
C LEU A 1060 -9.06 -7.98 -2.33
N TYR A 1061 -9.11 -6.66 -2.48
CA TYR A 1061 -10.23 -5.98 -3.14
C TYR A 1061 -10.29 -6.34 -4.63
N TRP A 1062 -9.15 -6.32 -5.32
CA TRP A 1062 -9.10 -6.68 -6.72
C TRP A 1062 -9.45 -8.14 -7.00
N ALA A 1063 -9.07 -9.07 -6.12
CA ALA A 1063 -9.48 -10.47 -6.21
C ALA A 1063 -10.99 -10.63 -6.05
N ALA A 1064 -11.61 -9.91 -5.11
CA ALA A 1064 -13.06 -9.93 -4.95
C ALA A 1064 -13.80 -9.30 -6.15
N LEU A 1065 -13.24 -8.24 -6.75
CA LEU A 1065 -13.77 -7.66 -7.98
C LEU A 1065 -13.61 -8.61 -9.17
N ALA A 1066 -12.47 -9.29 -9.27
CA ALA A 1066 -12.22 -10.29 -10.31
C ALA A 1066 -13.21 -11.46 -10.22
N ASP A 1067 -13.48 -11.95 -9.00
CA ASP A 1067 -14.50 -12.98 -8.75
C ASP A 1067 -15.90 -12.52 -9.16
N GLU A 1068 -16.30 -11.27 -8.82
CA GLU A 1068 -17.58 -10.67 -9.22
C GLU A 1068 -17.73 -10.60 -10.76
N LEU A 1069 -16.63 -10.34 -11.47
CA LEU A 1069 -16.60 -10.14 -12.90
C LEU A 1069 -16.22 -11.40 -13.69
N ALA A 1070 -16.08 -12.56 -13.03
CA ALA A 1070 -15.64 -13.81 -13.63
C ALA A 1070 -14.30 -13.71 -14.38
N VAL A 1071 -13.38 -12.89 -13.88
CA VAL A 1071 -12.02 -12.74 -14.43
C VAL A 1071 -11.19 -13.97 -14.04
N ARG A 1072 -10.54 -14.58 -15.03
CA ARG A 1072 -9.73 -15.78 -14.81
C ARG A 1072 -8.45 -15.45 -14.01
N PRO A 1073 -7.93 -16.37 -13.18
CA PRO A 1073 -6.75 -16.11 -12.35
C PRO A 1073 -5.50 -15.66 -13.12
N GLY A 1074 -5.28 -16.17 -14.34
CA GLY A 1074 -4.13 -15.76 -15.16
C GLY A 1074 -4.19 -14.29 -15.58
N GLU A 1075 -5.39 -13.79 -15.90
CA GLU A 1075 -5.64 -12.39 -16.26
C GLU A 1075 -5.32 -11.40 -15.13
N LEU A 1076 -5.30 -11.84 -13.86
CA LEU A 1076 -4.92 -10.99 -12.73
C LEU A 1076 -3.52 -10.38 -12.89
N ASN A 1077 -2.59 -11.09 -13.56
CA ASN A 1077 -1.24 -10.61 -13.84
C ASN A 1077 -1.21 -9.38 -14.78
N VAL A 1078 -2.31 -9.09 -15.47
CA VAL A 1078 -2.49 -7.93 -16.34
C VAL A 1078 -3.43 -6.91 -15.69
N ARG A 1079 -4.58 -7.37 -15.19
CA ARG A 1079 -5.66 -6.52 -14.66
C ARG A 1079 -5.28 -5.80 -13.36
N ILE A 1080 -4.66 -6.49 -12.40
CA ILE A 1080 -4.32 -5.88 -11.10
C ILE A 1080 -3.30 -4.74 -11.26
N PRO A 1081 -2.21 -4.89 -12.06
CA PRO A 1081 -1.34 -3.77 -12.42
C PRO A 1081 -2.10 -2.58 -13.02
N GLU A 1082 -2.99 -2.81 -13.99
CA GLU A 1082 -3.79 -1.78 -14.65
C GLU A 1082 -4.72 -1.04 -13.67
N TRP A 1083 -5.47 -1.78 -12.85
CA TRP A 1083 -6.39 -1.21 -11.87
C TRP A 1083 -5.65 -0.46 -10.77
N THR A 1084 -4.46 -0.92 -10.38
CA THR A 1084 -3.62 -0.23 -9.40
C THR A 1084 -3.05 1.06 -9.95
N GLN A 1085 -2.69 1.12 -11.23
CA GLN A 1085 -2.31 2.38 -11.88
C GLN A 1085 -3.44 3.40 -11.83
N LYS A 1086 -4.65 3.00 -12.24
CA LYS A 1086 -5.85 3.84 -12.19
C LYS A 1086 -6.17 4.30 -10.77
N LEU A 1087 -6.03 3.42 -9.77
CA LEU A 1087 -6.17 3.76 -8.36
C LEU A 1087 -5.23 4.91 -8.01
N VAL A 1088 -3.94 4.80 -8.32
CA VAL A 1088 -2.95 5.85 -8.03
C VAL A 1088 -3.31 7.17 -8.72
N GLU A 1089 -3.68 7.13 -10.00
CA GLU A 1089 -4.08 8.31 -10.77
C GLU A 1089 -5.33 9.01 -10.19
N HIS A 1090 -6.24 8.26 -9.56
CA HIS A 1090 -7.47 8.80 -8.95
C HIS A 1090 -7.33 9.11 -7.45
N ILE A 1091 -6.18 8.82 -6.81
CA ILE A 1091 -5.96 9.22 -5.42
C ILE A 1091 -5.99 10.75 -5.36
N PHE A 1092 -6.89 11.27 -4.52
CA PHE A 1092 -6.95 12.68 -4.21
C PHE A 1092 -6.79 12.88 -2.71
N ALA A 1093 -5.54 12.75 -2.25
CA ALA A 1093 -5.15 12.99 -0.88
C ALA A 1093 -4.50 14.37 -0.75
N SER A 1094 -4.72 15.03 0.39
CA SER A 1094 -4.03 16.28 0.74
C SER A 1094 -2.87 16.08 1.72
N HIS A 1095 -2.75 14.89 2.30
CA HIS A 1095 -1.79 14.57 3.35
C HIS A 1095 -1.54 13.06 3.47
N LEU A 1096 -0.41 12.63 4.06
CA LEU A 1096 0.02 11.22 4.18
C LEU A 1096 -0.87 10.31 5.07
N GLU A 1097 -1.54 10.86 6.10
CA GLU A 1097 -2.52 10.15 6.95
C GLU A 1097 -3.92 10.05 6.32
N ASP A 1098 -4.15 10.61 5.14
CA ASP A 1098 -5.47 10.59 4.46
C ASP A 1098 -5.74 9.24 3.77
N TRP A 1099 -5.60 8.15 4.52
CA TRP A 1099 -5.92 6.80 4.06
C TRP A 1099 -7.36 6.64 3.55
N PRO A 1100 -8.39 7.41 4.02
CA PRO A 1100 -9.72 7.35 3.41
C PRO A 1100 -9.73 7.72 1.93
N ALA A 1101 -8.86 8.63 1.48
CA ALA A 1101 -8.73 8.98 0.06
C ALA A 1101 -8.31 7.79 -0.80
N VAL A 1102 -7.43 6.91 -0.29
CA VAL A 1102 -7.05 5.67 -0.96
C VAL A 1102 -8.24 4.74 -1.10
N LEU A 1103 -8.99 4.53 -0.01
CA LEU A 1103 -10.15 3.64 -0.02
C LEU A 1103 -11.26 4.15 -0.95
N LYS A 1104 -11.48 5.46 -0.99
CA LYS A 1104 -12.40 6.13 -1.92
C LYS A 1104 -11.96 5.91 -3.37
N SER A 1105 -10.69 6.13 -3.69
CA SER A 1105 -10.15 5.89 -5.03
C SER A 1105 -10.27 4.41 -5.44
N LEU A 1106 -9.98 3.48 -4.52
CA LEU A 1106 -10.10 2.03 -4.75
C LEU A 1106 -11.53 1.64 -5.16
N ARG A 1107 -12.54 2.18 -4.46
CA ARG A 1107 -13.94 1.95 -4.78
C ARG A 1107 -14.36 2.61 -6.08
N LEU A 1108 -13.96 3.87 -6.29
CA LEU A 1108 -14.26 4.61 -7.53
C LEU A 1108 -13.78 3.86 -8.77
N VAL A 1109 -12.54 3.36 -8.74
CA VAL A 1109 -11.99 2.55 -9.83
C VAL A 1109 -12.76 1.23 -9.99
N GLY A 1110 -13.08 0.54 -8.88
CA GLY A 1110 -13.91 -0.66 -8.94
C GLY A 1110 -15.29 -0.43 -9.56
N ASP A 1111 -15.94 0.69 -9.23
CA ASP A 1111 -17.25 1.05 -9.76
C ASP A 1111 -17.20 1.41 -11.24
N ASP A 1112 -16.16 2.12 -11.69
CA ASP A 1112 -15.90 2.38 -13.11
C ASP A 1112 -15.71 1.07 -13.89
N ILE A 1113 -14.95 0.12 -13.35
CA ILE A 1113 -14.75 -1.20 -13.96
C ILE A 1113 -16.09 -1.95 -14.05
N ARG A 1114 -16.87 -2.02 -12.97
CA ARG A 1114 -18.21 -2.64 -12.97
C ARG A 1114 -19.12 -2.02 -14.03
N ALA A 1115 -19.13 -0.69 -14.13
CA ALA A 1115 -19.95 0.03 -15.11
C ALA A 1115 -19.54 -0.31 -16.55
N LYS A 1116 -18.23 -0.32 -16.84
CA LYS A 1116 -17.68 -0.67 -18.16
C LYS A 1116 -18.00 -2.12 -18.54
N THR A 1117 -17.81 -3.08 -17.64
CA THR A 1117 -18.12 -4.49 -17.92
C THR A 1117 -19.61 -4.68 -18.19
N ARG A 1118 -20.50 -4.06 -17.40
CA ARG A 1118 -21.97 -4.12 -17.65
C ARG A 1118 -22.35 -3.53 -19.01
N ALA A 1119 -21.73 -2.40 -19.40
CA ALA A 1119 -21.98 -1.80 -20.71
C ALA A 1119 -21.51 -2.69 -21.87
N ALA A 1120 -20.36 -3.36 -21.72
CA ALA A 1120 -19.86 -4.33 -22.69
C ALA A 1120 -20.82 -5.53 -22.83
N SER A 1121 -21.22 -6.16 -21.72
CA SER A 1121 -22.16 -7.29 -21.75
C SER A 1121 -23.54 -6.91 -22.32
N ALA A 1122 -24.03 -5.71 -22.05
CA ALA A 1122 -25.28 -5.21 -22.65
C ALA A 1122 -25.17 -4.97 -24.16
N THR A 1123 -23.97 -4.62 -24.65
CA THR A 1123 -23.69 -4.43 -26.07
C THR A 1123 -23.57 -5.77 -26.80
N GLU A 1124 -22.89 -6.74 -26.19
CA GLU A 1124 -22.81 -8.12 -26.71
C GLU A 1124 -24.19 -8.81 -26.74
N GLN A 1125 -25.02 -8.63 -25.71
CA GLN A 1125 -26.40 -9.12 -25.72
C GLN A 1125 -27.23 -8.47 -26.84
N LYS A 1126 -27.06 -7.18 -27.11
CA LYS A 1126 -27.73 -6.51 -28.24
C LYS A 1126 -27.23 -6.99 -29.60
N ALA A 1127 -25.93 -7.25 -29.74
CA ALA A 1127 -25.35 -7.80 -30.97
C ALA A 1127 -25.83 -9.23 -31.23
N ALA A 1128 -25.84 -10.07 -30.20
CA ALA A 1128 -26.37 -11.44 -30.28
C ALA A 1128 -27.88 -11.47 -30.61
N LEU A 1129 -28.66 -10.48 -30.15
CA LEU A 1129 -30.07 -10.32 -30.51
C LEU A 1129 -30.29 -9.76 -31.92
N GLN A 1130 -29.30 -9.10 -32.53
CA GLN A 1130 -29.34 -8.64 -33.93
C GLN A 1130 -28.89 -9.72 -34.93
N GLU A 1131 -28.11 -10.71 -34.49
CA GLU A 1131 -27.69 -11.86 -35.31
C GLU A 1131 -28.71 -13.01 -35.36
N PHE A 1132 -29.87 -12.86 -34.71
CA PHE A 1132 -31.06 -13.69 -34.98
C PHE A 1132 -31.99 -12.97 -35.98
N PRO A 1133 -31.82 -13.15 -37.31
CA PRO A 1133 -32.89 -12.80 -38.22
C PRO A 1133 -34.04 -13.79 -38.04
N LEU A 1134 -35.24 -13.24 -37.91
CA LEU A 1134 -36.54 -13.91 -38.08
C LEU A 1134 -36.43 -15.14 -39.02
N ARG A 1135 -36.54 -16.33 -38.42
CA ARG A 1135 -37.06 -17.53 -39.09
C ARG A 1135 -37.98 -18.28 -38.14
#